data_AF-A0AB39U577-F1
#
_entry.id   AF-A0AB39U577-F1
#
_cell.length_a   1.000
_cell.length_b   1.000
_cell.length_c   1.000
_cell.angle_alpha   90.00
_cell.angle_beta   90.00
_cell.angle_gamma   90.00
#
_symmetry.space_group_name_H-M   'P 1'
#
loop_
_entity.id
_entity.type
_entity.pdbx_description
1 polymer ?
#
loop_
_entity_poly.entity_id
_entity_poly.type
_entity_poly.pdbx_seq_one_letter_code
_entity_poly.pdbx_strand_id
1 'polypeptide(L)'
;MKGLVSCSRFSGVVRVVCCLCLGMALAVAGVVVVSPVERASADTVELGPDGYFSTLNVGDRPVASAGWASTRRIVFGKQGSSGTYNGGTVSGGYKTLAKGAVASVPDADFGVNQAYSKSATTSVAAGEALLWADDVVTSGFAFDANSKYRNSFDSATGSYRSNLALVSDAVGAANYSSFEQSLLRSAPVEGVCTAAQPTGCGSGSYTQQSVSVNSYKVFPLSIGDVRQYFNHTSGWSVDANLACPSNACANGVSGFWLRSAYWFDTVSAYFVRAEGDPRSAGTAGDSLGLRLALRLNLDSLLLSADSSSQGQSASGDLRLTFVDPDMKLSAWSASVTGGAGSRALDLSGSSDLGSELGWKIVDPGTGTVLGSGRTSSGGNALLPEALMTDESKDYDLYVWGQQDGSATAGLTNRATEPVKATIKDWNVTPPPQFGIDVSGVTDGGLKAYRIGRYEDVAFDQVGALKSVKVSTPVSVGSAVVSAAGSAGGSNVDGVNPMGWVVARWLGYPSDPLSDDAVSAFDPYAGQLQLFAQSLADDVGSLGPPAGSLSAGTFSGGGGTVRLSVSGPGLYLIVDDSGESLPIVVGTKAFNDALGDEGVMVDFAGAGVDGRHRLGVAELKTSRMDLSKRVVNDAGGGWMGSTWVRAWSSRSWPGSPT
;
A
#
# COMPACT_ATOMS: atom_id res chain seq x y z
N MET A 1 35.88 -64.00 34.15
CA MET A 1 35.06 -64.96 33.36
C MET A 1 34.41 -64.16 32.23
N LYS A 2 35.05 -64.01 31.07
CA LYS A 2 34.85 -64.81 29.84
C LYS A 2 33.40 -65.25 29.64
N GLY A 3 32.76 -64.63 28.65
CA GLY A 3 31.46 -64.97 28.09
C GLY A 3 31.23 -64.17 26.80
N LEU A 4 31.97 -64.53 25.75
CA LEU A 4 31.73 -64.10 24.36
C LEU A 4 30.46 -64.78 23.84
N VAL A 5 29.61 -64.01 23.13
CA VAL A 5 28.88 -64.54 21.97
C VAL A 5 29.06 -63.55 20.82
N SER A 6 29.62 -64.07 19.74
CA SER A 6 29.83 -63.46 18.43
C SER A 6 28.81 -64.05 17.45
N CYS A 7 28.22 -63.20 16.61
CA CYS A 7 27.74 -63.43 15.23
C CYS A 7 26.71 -62.34 14.91
N SER A 8 26.58 -61.76 13.72
CA SER A 8 27.28 -61.90 12.45
C SER A 8 26.73 -60.80 11.51
N ARG A 9 27.62 -60.28 10.66
CA ARG A 9 27.40 -59.72 9.31
C ARG A 9 25.95 -59.34 8.92
N PHE A 10 25.68 -58.03 8.85
CA PHE A 10 24.78 -57.47 7.84
C PHE A 10 25.56 -56.54 6.88
N SER A 11 25.65 -57.04 5.65
CA SER A 11 25.91 -56.40 4.36
C SER A 11 26.12 -54.88 4.31
N GLY A 12 27.26 -54.47 3.71
CA GLY A 12 27.58 -53.09 3.35
C GLY A 12 26.60 -52.42 2.36
N VAL A 13 25.62 -53.15 1.83
CA VAL A 13 24.55 -52.60 0.99
C VAL A 13 23.55 -51.80 1.82
N VAL A 14 23.32 -52.14 3.11
CA VAL A 14 22.34 -51.44 3.96
C VAL A 14 22.83 -50.05 4.38
N ARG A 15 24.16 -49.85 4.53
CA ARG A 15 24.73 -48.52 4.82
C ARG A 15 24.71 -47.59 3.60
N VAL A 16 24.94 -48.13 2.39
CA VAL A 16 24.87 -47.33 1.16
C VAL A 16 23.42 -46.96 0.85
N VAL A 17 22.46 -47.85 1.05
CA VAL A 17 21.03 -47.55 0.87
C VAL A 17 20.51 -46.61 1.96
N CYS A 18 20.90 -46.74 3.23
CA CYS A 18 20.54 -45.75 4.26
C CYS A 18 21.17 -44.37 3.97
N CYS A 19 22.42 -44.28 3.51
CA CYS A 19 23.03 -42.99 3.15
C CYS A 19 22.49 -42.41 1.84
N LEU A 20 22.06 -43.23 0.87
CA LEU A 20 21.37 -42.78 -0.34
C LEU A 20 19.91 -42.41 -0.07
N CYS A 21 19.21 -43.08 0.86
CA CYS A 21 17.86 -42.70 1.27
C CYS A 21 17.86 -41.49 2.21
N LEU A 22 18.88 -41.32 3.06
CA LEU A 22 19.08 -40.09 3.83
C LEU A 22 19.56 -38.95 2.93
N GLY A 23 20.38 -39.25 1.92
CA GLY A 23 20.82 -38.31 0.88
C GLY A 23 19.72 -37.91 -0.09
N MET A 24 18.78 -38.82 -0.42
CA MET A 24 17.56 -38.49 -1.18
C MET A 24 16.53 -37.76 -0.32
N ALA A 25 16.36 -38.10 0.96
CA ALA A 25 15.49 -37.35 1.86
C ALA A 25 16.02 -35.94 2.16
N LEU A 26 17.34 -35.73 2.06
CA LEU A 26 17.99 -34.41 2.10
C LEU A 26 18.13 -33.74 0.73
N ALA A 27 17.87 -34.44 -0.38
CA ALA A 27 17.82 -33.88 -1.74
C ALA A 27 16.39 -33.55 -2.21
N VAL A 28 15.37 -33.95 -1.45
CA VAL A 28 14.01 -33.37 -1.52
C VAL A 28 13.93 -32.11 -0.62
N ALA A 29 15.06 -31.66 -0.07
CA ALA A 29 15.16 -30.35 0.58
C ALA A 29 14.86 -29.27 -0.46
N GLY A 30 13.81 -28.50 -0.18
CA GLY A 30 13.23 -27.50 -1.07
C GLY A 30 14.28 -26.64 -1.75
N VAL A 31 14.03 -26.38 -3.03
CA VAL A 31 14.77 -25.39 -3.81
C VAL A 31 14.61 -24.05 -3.08
N VAL A 32 15.65 -23.64 -2.37
CA VAL A 32 15.69 -22.31 -1.74
C VAL A 32 15.98 -21.30 -2.85
N VAL A 33 14.92 -20.75 -3.45
CA VAL A 33 15.03 -19.67 -4.42
C VAL A 33 15.18 -18.35 -3.67
N VAL A 34 16.39 -17.81 -3.64
CA VAL A 34 16.64 -16.44 -3.15
C VAL A 34 16.35 -15.48 -4.29
N SER A 35 15.31 -14.67 -4.15
CA SER A 35 14.86 -13.73 -5.17
C SER A 35 15.24 -12.30 -4.78
N PRO A 36 15.98 -11.55 -5.62
CA PRO A 36 16.08 -10.11 -5.47
C PRO A 36 14.70 -9.46 -5.70
N VAL A 37 14.36 -8.45 -4.90
CA VAL A 37 13.09 -7.73 -5.03
C VAL A 37 13.34 -6.44 -5.77
N GLU A 38 13.08 -6.45 -7.07
CA GLU A 38 13.10 -5.23 -7.89
C GLU A 38 11.67 -4.82 -8.22
N ARG A 39 10.96 -4.28 -7.22
CA ARG A 39 9.68 -3.60 -7.43
C ARG A 39 9.94 -2.10 -7.63
N ALA A 40 9.59 -1.61 -8.81
CA ALA A 40 9.72 -0.21 -9.10
C ALA A 40 8.46 0.58 -8.72
N SER A 41 8.65 1.86 -8.37
CA SER A 41 7.72 2.72 -7.63
C SER A 41 6.40 3.04 -8.36
N ALA A 42 6.31 2.74 -9.66
CA ALA A 42 5.16 3.10 -10.51
C ALA A 42 3.96 2.13 -10.44
N ASP A 43 4.14 0.92 -9.91
CA ASP A 43 3.02 -0.02 -9.82
C ASP A 43 2.14 0.35 -8.62
N THR A 44 0.83 0.46 -8.85
CA THR A 44 -0.16 0.47 -7.76
C THR A 44 0.16 -0.68 -6.82
N VAL A 45 0.51 -0.36 -5.57
CA VAL A 45 0.88 -1.37 -4.57
C VAL A 45 -0.31 -2.26 -4.32
N GLU A 46 -0.30 -3.45 -4.91
CA GLU A 46 -1.31 -4.48 -4.65
C GLU A 46 -1.13 -5.00 -3.22
N LEU A 47 -1.95 -4.50 -2.31
CA LEU A 47 -1.94 -4.92 -0.91
C LEU A 47 -2.76 -6.19 -0.68
N GLY A 48 -3.74 -6.49 -1.53
CA GLY A 48 -4.73 -7.55 -1.27
C GLY A 48 -5.63 -7.24 -0.07
N PRO A 49 -6.55 -8.16 0.32
CA PRO A 49 -7.42 -8.00 1.49
C PRO A 49 -6.62 -7.95 2.80
N ASP A 50 -7.03 -7.14 3.77
CA ASP A 50 -6.29 -6.99 5.04
C ASP A 50 -6.65 -8.03 6.10
N GLY A 51 -7.77 -8.76 5.95
CA GLY A 51 -8.32 -9.63 6.99
C GLY A 51 -9.60 -9.01 7.56
N TYR A 52 -9.57 -8.48 8.78
CA TYR A 52 -10.76 -7.98 9.47
C TYR A 52 -11.54 -6.89 8.70
N PHE A 53 -10.91 -5.80 8.24
CA PHE A 53 -11.67 -4.72 7.58
C PHE A 53 -12.17 -5.10 6.19
N SER A 54 -11.50 -6.04 5.52
CA SER A 54 -11.96 -6.63 4.25
C SER A 54 -13.22 -7.49 4.41
N THR A 55 -13.50 -8.00 5.62
CA THR A 55 -14.78 -8.68 5.91
C THR A 55 -15.96 -7.73 6.13
N LEU A 56 -15.69 -6.44 6.35
CA LEU A 56 -16.70 -5.41 6.55
C LEU A 56 -17.02 -4.73 5.22
N ASN A 57 -18.30 -4.45 4.98
CA ASN A 57 -18.75 -3.66 3.84
C ASN A 57 -18.63 -2.16 4.12
N VAL A 58 -18.66 -1.36 3.05
CA VAL A 58 -18.74 0.11 3.17
C VAL A 58 -20.05 0.50 3.85
N GLY A 59 -19.95 1.31 4.91
CA GLY A 59 -21.08 1.76 5.71
C GLY A 59 -21.39 0.89 6.93
N ASP A 60 -20.70 -0.24 7.11
CA ASP A 60 -20.91 -1.15 8.23
C ASP A 60 -20.64 -0.46 9.58
N ARG A 61 -21.43 -0.84 10.59
CA ARG A 61 -21.35 -0.33 11.97
C ARG A 61 -21.35 -1.49 12.96
N PRO A 62 -20.19 -2.13 13.20
CA PRO A 62 -20.11 -3.38 13.96
C PRO A 62 -20.66 -3.28 15.38
N VAL A 63 -20.34 -2.20 16.11
CA VAL A 63 -20.86 -2.02 17.48
C VAL A 63 -22.38 -1.86 17.51
N ALA A 64 -22.95 -1.08 16.59
CA ALA A 64 -24.41 -0.90 16.51
C ALA A 64 -25.16 -2.19 16.13
N SER A 65 -24.54 -3.06 15.32
CA SER A 65 -25.19 -4.25 14.75
C SER A 65 -24.96 -5.51 15.58
N ALA A 66 -23.74 -5.75 16.05
CA ALA A 66 -23.33 -6.97 16.75
C ALA A 66 -23.00 -6.74 18.24
N GLY A 67 -22.91 -5.47 18.67
CA GLY A 67 -22.58 -5.09 20.03
C GLY A 67 -21.07 -4.95 20.31
N TRP A 68 -20.77 -4.30 21.43
CA TRP A 68 -19.41 -4.00 21.87
C TRP A 68 -18.56 -5.25 22.14
N ALA A 69 -19.15 -6.25 22.81
CA ALA A 69 -18.47 -7.48 23.20
C ALA A 69 -18.05 -8.32 21.98
N SER A 70 -18.89 -8.35 20.94
CA SER A 70 -18.68 -9.13 19.71
C SER A 70 -17.74 -8.43 18.73
N THR A 71 -17.61 -7.11 18.82
CA THR A 71 -16.71 -6.34 17.94
C THR A 71 -15.26 -6.61 18.34
N ARG A 72 -14.36 -6.88 17.38
CA ARG A 72 -12.96 -7.13 17.68
C ARG A 72 -12.29 -5.89 18.26
N ARG A 73 -11.45 -6.08 19.29
CA ARG A 73 -10.60 -5.02 19.84
C ARG A 73 -9.37 -4.86 18.94
N ILE A 74 -8.97 -3.63 18.67
CA ILE A 74 -7.79 -3.26 17.89
C ILE A 74 -6.79 -2.62 18.83
N VAL A 75 -5.54 -3.08 18.82
CA VAL A 75 -4.42 -2.42 19.51
C VAL A 75 -3.81 -1.35 18.62
N PHE A 76 -3.80 -0.11 19.09
CA PHE A 76 -3.33 1.06 18.35
C PHE A 76 -2.85 2.15 19.33
N GLY A 77 -1.79 2.88 19.00
CA GLY A 77 -1.20 3.85 19.93
C GLY A 77 -0.27 3.21 20.96
N LYS A 78 0.15 4.00 21.94
CA LYS A 78 0.97 3.58 23.08
C LYS A 78 0.11 3.01 24.21
N GLN A 79 0.73 2.22 25.08
CA GLN A 79 0.06 1.52 26.18
C GLN A 79 0.77 1.70 27.53
N GLY A 80 -0.01 1.61 28.61
CA GLY A 80 0.47 1.76 29.97
C GLY A 80 0.68 3.23 30.33
N SER A 81 1.74 3.53 31.08
CA SER A 81 2.11 4.90 31.49
C SER A 81 3.22 5.52 30.62
N SER A 82 3.73 4.78 29.62
CA SER A 82 4.82 5.26 28.78
C SER A 82 4.29 6.08 27.60
N GLY A 83 4.78 7.31 27.45
CA GLY A 83 4.42 8.18 26.34
C GLY A 83 2.94 8.59 26.33
N THR A 84 2.33 8.79 27.50
CA THR A 84 0.91 9.16 27.64
C THR A 84 0.72 10.61 28.08
N TYR A 85 -0.47 11.17 27.81
CA TYR A 85 -0.84 12.51 28.26
C TYR A 85 -0.97 12.59 29.80
N ASN A 86 -0.30 13.58 30.41
CA ASN A 86 -0.30 13.86 31.86
C ASN A 86 -0.02 12.63 32.77
N GLY A 87 0.71 11.63 32.28
CA GLY A 87 1.00 10.41 33.04
C GLY A 87 -0.21 9.49 33.27
N GLY A 88 -1.32 9.72 32.56
CA GLY A 88 -2.48 8.83 32.58
C GLY A 88 -2.17 7.46 32.01
N THR A 89 -2.87 6.43 32.47
CA THR A 89 -2.77 5.09 31.88
C THR A 89 -3.62 5.04 30.61
N VAL A 90 -3.04 4.52 29.53
CA VAL A 90 -3.72 4.37 28.23
C VAL A 90 -3.74 2.89 27.86
N SER A 91 -4.94 2.36 27.57
CA SER A 91 -5.14 0.96 27.18
C SER A 91 -4.76 0.69 25.71
N GLY A 92 -4.68 1.73 24.87
CA GLY A 92 -4.39 1.61 23.43
C GLY A 92 -5.34 0.67 22.69
N GLY A 93 -6.51 0.36 23.25
CA GLY A 93 -7.50 -0.54 22.68
C GLY A 93 -8.65 0.22 22.06
N TYR A 94 -9.14 -0.26 20.92
CA TYR A 94 -10.19 0.40 20.16
C TYR A 94 -11.22 -0.60 19.63
N LYS A 95 -12.45 -0.14 19.43
CA LYS A 95 -13.48 -0.86 18.66
C LYS A 95 -13.83 -0.08 17.40
N THR A 96 -14.15 -0.80 16.33
CA THR A 96 -14.63 -0.22 15.08
C THR A 96 -16.09 0.19 15.21
N LEU A 97 -16.36 1.49 15.22
CA LEU A 97 -17.72 2.04 15.18
C LEU A 97 -18.29 2.06 13.76
N ALA A 98 -17.44 2.32 12.76
CA ALA A 98 -17.83 2.31 11.36
C ALA A 98 -16.66 2.03 10.42
N LYS A 99 -16.95 1.48 9.24
CA LYS A 99 -16.00 1.29 8.13
C LYS A 99 -16.54 1.88 6.83
N GLY A 100 -15.73 2.67 6.14
CA GLY A 100 -16.07 3.32 4.88
C GLY A 100 -17.05 4.49 5.02
N ALA A 101 -17.55 4.97 3.89
CA ALA A 101 -18.31 6.21 3.81
C ALA A 101 -19.60 6.17 4.64
N VAL A 102 -19.68 7.04 5.64
CA VAL A 102 -20.88 7.29 6.45
C VAL A 102 -21.08 8.79 6.55
N ALA A 103 -22.17 9.29 5.96
CA ALA A 103 -22.51 10.71 6.01
C ALA A 103 -22.88 11.14 7.43
N SER A 104 -22.55 12.40 7.77
CA SER A 104 -23.05 13.03 8.99
C SER A 104 -24.57 13.17 8.92
N VAL A 105 -25.27 12.72 9.96
CA VAL A 105 -26.71 12.89 10.11
C VAL A 105 -26.94 14.10 11.02
N PRO A 106 -27.52 15.21 10.52
CA PRO A 106 -27.93 16.30 11.38
C PRO A 106 -29.11 15.87 12.26
N ASP A 107 -29.26 16.50 13.42
CA ASP A 107 -30.42 16.29 14.31
C ASP A 107 -30.60 14.86 14.85
N ALA A 108 -29.51 14.09 15.01
CA ALA A 108 -29.62 12.73 15.53
C ALA A 108 -30.04 12.76 17.01
N ASP A 109 -31.17 12.11 17.31
CA ASP A 109 -31.74 11.95 18.65
C ASP A 109 -31.47 10.57 19.22
N PHE A 110 -31.01 10.49 20.47
CA PHE A 110 -30.73 9.25 21.19
C PHE A 110 -31.95 8.71 21.98
N GLY A 111 -33.16 9.22 21.69
CA GLY A 111 -34.42 8.69 22.22
C GLY A 111 -35.10 9.55 23.28
N VAL A 112 -34.58 10.75 23.55
CA VAL A 112 -35.23 11.72 24.47
C VAL A 112 -36.34 12.49 23.74
N ASN A 113 -36.24 12.61 22.41
CA ASN A 113 -37.19 13.33 21.55
C ASN A 113 -37.43 14.78 21.98
N GLN A 114 -36.35 15.50 22.31
CA GLN A 114 -36.38 16.92 22.68
C GLN A 114 -35.47 17.72 21.75
N ALA A 115 -35.82 18.96 21.43
CA ALA A 115 -35.02 19.77 20.51
C ALA A 115 -33.60 20.05 21.03
N TYR A 116 -33.43 20.09 22.36
CA TYR A 116 -32.16 20.35 23.01
C TYR A 116 -31.29 19.10 23.23
N SER A 117 -31.75 17.90 22.83
CA SER A 117 -31.05 16.63 23.06
C SER A 117 -30.38 16.02 21.84
N LYS A 118 -30.34 16.78 20.74
CA LYS A 118 -29.95 16.27 19.42
C LYS A 118 -28.64 16.88 18.96
N SER A 119 -27.88 16.17 18.12
CA SER A 119 -26.63 16.70 17.56
C SER A 119 -26.29 16.00 16.25
N ALA A 120 -25.46 16.63 15.42
CA ALA A 120 -24.88 15.98 14.25
C ALA A 120 -23.96 14.83 14.64
N THR A 121 -23.94 13.79 13.80
CA THR A 121 -23.05 12.64 13.95
C THR A 121 -21.71 12.90 13.29
N THR A 122 -20.67 12.23 13.76
CA THR A 122 -19.34 12.17 13.12
C THR A 122 -19.46 11.52 11.75
N SER A 123 -18.92 12.13 10.70
CA SER A 123 -18.79 11.48 9.37
C SER A 123 -17.55 10.57 9.27
N VAL A 124 -17.58 9.64 8.32
CA VAL A 124 -16.47 8.74 7.96
C VAL A 124 -16.31 8.74 6.43
N ALA A 125 -15.08 8.81 5.92
CA ALA A 125 -14.83 8.78 4.47
C ALA A 125 -14.70 7.34 3.93
N ALA A 126 -14.68 7.20 2.60
CA ALA A 126 -14.70 5.90 1.92
C ALA A 126 -13.53 4.97 2.29
N GLY A 127 -12.32 5.51 2.47
CA GLY A 127 -11.10 4.76 2.82
C GLY A 127 -10.77 4.76 4.31
N GLU A 128 -11.75 4.94 5.20
CA GLU A 128 -11.50 5.12 6.64
C GLU A 128 -12.26 4.14 7.52
N ALA A 129 -11.80 4.00 8.76
CA ALA A 129 -12.58 3.47 9.87
C ALA A 129 -12.71 4.50 10.99
N LEU A 130 -13.88 4.59 11.61
CA LEU A 130 -14.06 5.30 12.87
C LEU A 130 -13.79 4.33 14.01
N LEU A 131 -12.74 4.59 14.78
CA LEU A 131 -12.37 3.81 15.95
C LEU A 131 -12.68 4.59 17.23
N TRP A 132 -13.08 3.88 18.28
CA TRP A 132 -13.35 4.46 19.59
C TRP A 132 -12.64 3.68 20.70
N ALA A 133 -11.98 4.40 21.60
CA ALA A 133 -11.17 3.81 22.65
C ALA A 133 -12.01 2.90 23.55
N ASP A 134 -11.39 1.85 24.08
CA ASP A 134 -12.03 0.91 24.98
C ASP A 134 -12.30 1.49 26.38
N ASP A 135 -11.54 2.49 26.80
CA ASP A 135 -11.71 3.20 28.07
C ASP A 135 -11.21 4.66 27.98
N VAL A 136 -11.40 5.41 29.07
CA VAL A 136 -10.97 6.79 29.24
C VAL A 136 -9.45 6.89 29.39
N VAL A 137 -8.82 7.76 28.61
CA VAL A 137 -7.35 7.84 28.50
C VAL A 137 -6.73 8.98 29.31
N THR A 138 -7.53 9.72 30.07
CA THR A 138 -7.09 10.89 30.85
C THR A 138 -7.66 10.84 32.26
N SER A 139 -7.05 11.58 33.18
CA SER A 139 -7.71 11.96 34.43
C SER A 139 -8.93 12.85 34.17
N GLY A 140 -9.69 13.14 35.23
CA GLY A 140 -10.81 14.06 35.18
C GLY A 140 -10.35 15.49 34.93
N PHE A 141 -11.11 16.24 34.13
CA PHE A 141 -10.87 17.66 33.86
C PHE A 141 -12.17 18.38 33.51
N ALA A 142 -12.19 19.70 33.73
CA ALA A 142 -13.31 20.55 33.36
C ALA A 142 -13.45 20.69 31.84
N PHE A 143 -14.66 20.65 31.30
CA PHE A 143 -14.92 20.87 29.87
C PHE A 143 -14.32 22.22 29.41
N ASP A 144 -14.53 23.28 30.21
CA ASP A 144 -13.92 24.59 30.04
C ASP A 144 -13.14 24.94 31.32
N ALA A 145 -11.93 25.47 31.15
CA ALA A 145 -11.07 25.88 32.28
C ALA A 145 -11.13 27.40 32.54
N ASN A 146 -11.86 28.16 31.73
CA ASN A 146 -11.96 29.60 31.85
C ASN A 146 -12.96 30.01 32.95
N SER A 147 -12.72 31.15 33.60
CA SER A 147 -13.57 31.66 34.69
C SER A 147 -15.03 31.86 34.29
N LYS A 148 -15.30 32.13 33.02
CA LYS A 148 -16.64 32.19 32.45
C LYS A 148 -16.97 30.87 31.77
N TYR A 149 -17.10 29.78 32.54
CA TYR A 149 -17.34 28.43 32.03
C TYR A 149 -18.52 28.39 31.03
N ARG A 150 -18.26 27.90 29.81
CA ARG A 150 -19.24 27.81 28.72
C ARG A 150 -19.10 26.52 27.93
N ASN A 151 -20.16 26.14 27.20
CA ASN A 151 -20.24 24.90 26.44
C ASN A 151 -19.77 25.03 24.98
N SER A 152 -19.12 26.13 24.62
CA SER A 152 -18.43 26.29 23.34
C SER A 152 -17.25 25.32 23.27
N PHE A 153 -17.16 24.50 22.22
CA PHE A 153 -16.05 23.57 22.02
C PHE A 153 -14.82 24.28 21.44
N ASP A 154 -15.03 25.13 20.44
CA ASP A 154 -14.12 26.17 19.97
C ASP A 154 -14.93 27.39 19.51
N SER A 155 -14.31 28.40 18.87
CA SER A 155 -14.99 29.64 18.49
C SER A 155 -14.82 29.96 17.02
N ALA A 156 -15.94 30.23 16.33
CA ALA A 156 -15.94 30.77 14.96
C ALA A 156 -15.40 32.21 14.89
N THR A 157 -15.47 32.94 16.01
CA THR A 157 -15.00 34.32 16.13
C THR A 157 -13.88 34.35 17.18
N GLY A 158 -12.64 34.20 16.75
CA GLY A 158 -11.44 34.23 17.59
C GLY A 158 -10.75 32.88 17.79
N SER A 159 -9.67 32.86 18.57
CA SER A 159 -8.78 31.69 18.76
C SER A 159 -9.18 30.75 19.90
N TYR A 160 -10.36 30.96 20.51
CA TYR A 160 -10.78 30.20 21.67
C TYR A 160 -10.99 28.71 21.36
N ARG A 161 -10.51 27.87 22.30
CA ARG A 161 -10.75 26.42 22.35
C ARG A 161 -11.06 26.04 23.80
N SER A 162 -12.07 25.19 23.97
CA SER A 162 -12.38 24.59 25.26
C SER A 162 -11.22 23.76 25.79
N ASN A 163 -11.22 23.48 27.09
CA ASN A 163 -10.23 22.57 27.66
C ASN A 163 -10.36 21.15 27.07
N LEU A 164 -11.59 20.68 26.80
CA LEU A 164 -11.80 19.40 26.11
C LEU A 164 -11.15 19.35 24.71
N ALA A 165 -11.26 20.43 23.94
CA ALA A 165 -10.60 20.54 22.64
C ALA A 165 -9.06 20.55 22.77
N LEU A 166 -8.51 21.29 23.73
CA LEU A 166 -7.07 21.34 23.99
C LEU A 166 -6.51 19.99 24.46
N VAL A 167 -7.24 19.30 25.34
CA VAL A 167 -6.87 17.95 25.80
C VAL A 167 -6.91 16.95 24.64
N SER A 168 -7.89 17.06 23.74
CA SER A 168 -7.98 16.20 22.55
C SER A 168 -6.72 16.33 21.68
N ASP A 169 -6.27 17.55 21.40
CA ASP A 169 -5.01 17.76 20.66
C ASP A 169 -3.80 17.19 21.38
N ALA A 170 -3.69 17.45 22.68
CA ALA A 170 -2.53 17.01 23.46
C ALA A 170 -2.47 15.47 23.55
N VAL A 171 -3.62 14.81 23.69
CA VAL A 171 -3.75 13.35 23.63
C VAL A 171 -3.37 12.82 22.23
N GLY A 172 -3.83 13.48 21.17
CA GLY A 172 -3.48 13.14 19.78
C GLY A 172 -1.97 13.24 19.49
N ALA A 173 -1.27 14.13 20.18
CA ALA A 173 0.18 14.30 20.05
C ALA A 173 0.99 13.34 20.95
N ALA A 174 0.49 13.04 22.15
CA ALA A 174 1.22 12.25 23.14
C ALA A 174 1.05 10.74 22.95
N ASN A 175 -0.20 10.27 22.81
CA ASN A 175 -0.56 8.86 22.94
C ASN A 175 -0.20 7.98 21.73
N TYR A 176 0.30 8.57 20.64
CA TYR A 176 0.58 7.89 19.38
C TYR A 176 2.01 8.15 18.93
N SER A 177 2.59 7.21 18.21
CA SER A 177 3.87 7.42 17.52
C SER A 177 3.72 8.40 16.36
N SER A 178 4.83 8.94 15.85
CA SER A 178 4.80 9.78 14.64
C SER A 178 4.20 9.04 13.44
N PHE A 179 4.50 7.75 13.33
CA PHE A 179 3.93 6.87 12.31
C PHE A 179 2.41 6.72 12.49
N GLU A 180 1.93 6.38 13.68
CA GLU A 180 0.49 6.24 13.92
C GLU A 180 -0.26 7.55 13.71
N GLN A 181 0.36 8.67 14.07
CA GLN A 181 -0.19 10.00 13.84
C GLN A 181 -0.34 10.37 12.36
N SER A 182 0.44 9.78 11.44
CA SER A 182 0.28 10.00 10.00
C SER A 182 -0.89 9.20 9.42
N LEU A 183 -1.31 8.13 10.09
CA LEU A 183 -2.46 7.30 9.72
C LEU A 183 -3.81 7.92 10.13
N LEU A 184 -3.79 8.96 10.98
CA LEU A 184 -5.00 9.61 11.49
C LEU A 184 -5.41 10.78 10.60
N ARG A 185 -6.68 10.83 10.20
CA ARG A 185 -7.22 12.02 9.54
C ARG A 185 -7.26 13.19 10.53
N SER A 186 -6.57 14.27 10.18
CA SER A 186 -6.77 15.58 10.81
C SER A 186 -7.86 16.34 10.04
N ALA A 187 -9.03 16.48 10.65
CA ALA A 187 -10.15 17.21 10.04
C ALA A 187 -11.06 17.85 11.09
N PRO A 188 -11.88 18.83 10.71
CA PRO A 188 -12.95 19.31 11.56
C PRO A 188 -13.95 18.21 11.96
N VAL A 189 -14.64 18.44 13.09
CA VAL A 189 -15.62 17.51 13.67
C VAL A 189 -16.98 18.17 13.76
N GLU A 190 -18.02 17.40 13.44
CA GLU A 190 -19.41 17.87 13.36
C GLU A 190 -20.09 17.88 14.74
N GLY A 191 -21.14 18.69 14.91
CA GLY A 191 -22.03 18.60 16.08
C GLY A 191 -21.49 19.28 17.34
N VAL A 192 -20.71 20.33 17.17
CA VAL A 192 -20.12 21.14 18.26
C VAL A 192 -20.81 22.50 18.39
N CYS A 193 -20.56 23.20 19.49
CA CYS A 193 -20.89 24.61 19.65
C CYS A 193 -19.66 25.47 19.28
N THR A 194 -19.81 26.39 18.31
CA THR A 194 -18.75 27.35 17.92
C THR A 194 -19.05 28.81 18.29
N ALA A 195 -20.01 29.04 19.20
CA ALA A 195 -20.32 30.39 19.66
C ALA A 195 -19.11 31.00 20.40
N ALA A 196 -19.00 32.33 20.37
CA ALA A 196 -17.98 33.03 21.13
C ALA A 196 -17.99 32.59 22.61
N GLN A 197 -16.79 32.41 23.18
CA GLN A 197 -16.61 31.90 24.54
C GLN A 197 -17.55 32.56 25.55
N PRO A 198 -17.72 33.90 25.62
CA PRO A 198 -18.56 34.51 26.64
C PRO A 198 -20.07 34.24 26.49
N THR A 199 -20.50 33.72 25.34
CA THR A 199 -21.91 33.51 25.00
C THR A 199 -22.32 32.05 25.23
N GLY A 200 -21.56 31.10 24.69
CA GLY A 200 -21.97 29.69 24.63
C GLY A 200 -23.19 29.44 23.74
N CYS A 201 -23.64 28.19 23.67
CA CYS A 201 -24.85 27.79 22.96
C CYS A 201 -25.96 27.43 23.97
N GLY A 202 -27.14 28.02 23.79
CA GLY A 202 -28.24 27.96 24.78
C GLY A 202 -29.62 28.26 24.19
N SER A 203 -29.80 28.09 22.87
CA SER A 203 -31.06 28.43 22.20
C SER A 203 -32.25 27.53 22.52
N GLY A 204 -32.05 26.46 23.30
CA GLY A 204 -33.04 25.40 23.53
C GLY A 204 -33.17 24.41 22.36
N SER A 205 -32.34 24.55 21.32
CA SER A 205 -32.37 23.72 20.11
C SER A 205 -30.96 23.51 19.54
N TYR A 206 -30.76 22.38 18.87
CA TYR A 206 -29.53 22.02 18.15
C TYR A 206 -29.20 22.94 16.97
N THR A 207 -30.05 23.92 16.65
CA THR A 207 -29.86 24.88 15.53
C THR A 207 -28.59 25.73 15.65
N GLN A 208 -27.98 25.80 16.83
CA GLN A 208 -26.69 26.48 17.05
C GLN A 208 -25.47 25.56 16.86
N GLN A 209 -25.68 24.30 16.47
CA GLN A 209 -24.56 23.41 16.17
C GLN A 209 -23.83 23.82 14.89
N SER A 210 -22.57 23.46 14.82
CA SER A 210 -21.71 23.72 13.67
C SER A 210 -20.67 22.61 13.53
N VAL A 211 -19.85 22.74 12.49
CA VAL A 211 -18.59 22.02 12.35
C VAL A 211 -17.53 22.82 13.11
N SER A 212 -16.62 22.12 13.79
CA SER A 212 -15.53 22.78 14.52
C SER A 212 -14.68 23.63 13.58
N VAL A 213 -14.08 24.68 14.12
CA VAL A 213 -13.19 25.56 13.35
C VAL A 213 -11.83 24.91 13.16
N ASN A 214 -11.35 24.24 14.22
CA ASN A 214 -10.06 23.56 14.19
C ASN A 214 -10.21 22.12 13.66
N SER A 215 -9.09 21.57 13.21
CA SER A 215 -8.99 20.16 12.83
C SER A 215 -8.42 19.32 13.97
N TYR A 216 -8.93 18.11 14.13
CA TYR A 216 -8.59 17.21 15.23
C TYR A 216 -8.27 15.82 14.68
N LYS A 217 -7.18 15.21 15.15
CA LYS A 217 -6.84 13.80 14.87
C LYS A 217 -7.62 12.84 15.77
N VAL A 218 -7.86 13.27 17.00
CA VAL A 218 -8.65 12.55 17.99
C VAL A 218 -9.63 13.51 18.63
N PHE A 219 -10.81 13.02 19.00
CA PHE A 219 -11.90 13.87 19.44
C PHE A 219 -12.90 13.09 20.32
N PRO A 220 -13.70 13.77 21.17
CA PRO A 220 -14.81 13.14 21.87
C PRO A 220 -15.96 12.86 20.90
N LEU A 221 -16.75 11.81 21.13
CA LEU A 221 -17.99 11.58 20.38
C LEU A 221 -19.06 12.67 20.65
N SER A 222 -20.05 12.81 19.77
CA SER A 222 -21.22 13.67 19.97
C SER A 222 -22.36 12.88 20.62
N ILE A 223 -23.37 13.58 21.15
CA ILE A 223 -24.60 12.91 21.61
C ILE A 223 -25.38 12.28 20.45
N GLY A 224 -25.20 12.77 19.21
CA GLY A 224 -25.77 12.15 18.02
C GLY A 224 -25.12 10.81 17.67
N ASP A 225 -23.81 10.68 17.91
CA ASP A 225 -23.05 9.44 17.67
C ASP A 225 -23.58 8.26 18.48
N VAL A 226 -24.10 8.53 19.69
CA VAL A 226 -24.71 7.53 20.58
C VAL A 226 -25.84 6.76 19.87
N ARG A 227 -26.69 7.46 19.11
CA ARG A 227 -27.72 6.80 18.28
C ARG A 227 -27.09 6.09 17.09
N GLN A 228 -26.23 6.78 16.34
CA GLN A 228 -25.75 6.34 15.02
C GLN A 228 -24.86 5.10 15.08
N TYR A 229 -23.99 5.01 16.09
CA TYR A 229 -22.92 4.02 16.18
C TYR A 229 -23.09 2.98 17.29
N PHE A 230 -24.08 3.19 18.18
CA PHE A 230 -24.41 2.25 19.25
C PHE A 230 -25.87 1.78 19.20
N ASN A 231 -26.67 2.31 18.26
CA ASN A 231 -28.10 2.05 18.15
C ASN A 231 -28.89 2.38 19.43
N HIS A 232 -28.41 3.36 20.20
CA HIS A 232 -29.04 3.78 21.44
C HIS A 232 -30.23 4.71 21.18
N THR A 233 -31.43 4.29 21.56
CA THR A 233 -32.68 5.03 21.35
C THR A 233 -33.57 5.12 22.59
N SER A 234 -33.01 4.89 23.78
CA SER A 234 -33.76 4.80 25.04
C SER A 234 -33.56 6.00 25.98
N GLY A 235 -33.02 7.10 25.46
CA GLY A 235 -32.82 8.33 26.23
C GLY A 235 -31.82 8.15 27.37
N TRP A 236 -32.23 8.47 28.59
CA TRP A 236 -31.36 8.45 29.80
C TRP A 236 -31.17 7.07 30.41
N SER A 237 -31.27 6.02 29.60
CA SER A 237 -31.13 4.64 30.05
C SER A 237 -29.70 4.17 29.89
N VAL A 238 -29.25 3.26 30.74
CA VAL A 238 -27.92 2.65 30.64
C VAL A 238 -27.79 1.81 29.37
N ASP A 239 -26.61 1.86 28.74
CA ASP A 239 -26.26 1.05 27.59
C ASP A 239 -24.86 0.46 27.76
N ALA A 240 -24.78 -0.88 27.75
CA ALA A 240 -23.53 -1.59 27.91
C ALA A 240 -22.52 -1.31 26.78
N ASN A 241 -22.98 -0.90 25.59
CA ASN A 241 -22.10 -0.53 24.49
C ASN A 241 -21.43 0.84 24.70
N LEU A 242 -22.00 1.70 25.57
CA LEU A 242 -21.46 3.02 25.92
C LEU A 242 -20.64 2.99 27.22
N ALA A 243 -20.88 1.99 28.06
CA ALA A 243 -20.25 1.85 29.37
C ALA A 243 -18.72 1.72 29.29
N CYS A 244 -18.05 2.10 30.38
CA CYS A 244 -16.65 1.74 30.60
C CYS A 244 -16.57 0.24 30.92
N PRO A 245 -15.46 -0.46 30.58
CA PRO A 245 -15.39 -1.93 30.57
C PRO A 245 -15.83 -2.62 31.87
N SER A 246 -15.59 -1.99 33.03
CA SER A 246 -15.91 -2.53 34.36
C SER A 246 -16.99 -1.73 35.10
N ASN A 247 -17.80 -0.92 34.40
CA ASN A 247 -18.65 0.14 34.98
C ASN A 247 -17.88 1.14 35.86
N ALA A 248 -16.56 1.15 35.72
CA ALA A 248 -15.62 2.08 36.31
C ALA A 248 -14.64 2.43 35.20
N CYS A 249 -14.52 3.72 34.91
CA CYS A 249 -13.60 4.19 33.89
C CYS A 249 -12.17 4.24 34.43
N ALA A 250 -11.20 4.02 33.56
CA ALA A 250 -9.79 4.17 33.89
C ALA A 250 -9.45 5.58 34.41
N ASN A 251 -8.29 5.70 35.06
CA ASN A 251 -7.78 6.98 35.59
C ASN A 251 -8.69 7.67 36.63
N GLY A 252 -9.56 6.89 37.29
CA GLY A 252 -10.35 7.33 38.44
C GLY A 252 -11.50 8.28 38.10
N VAL A 253 -11.94 8.32 36.84
CA VAL A 253 -13.01 9.24 36.40
C VAL A 253 -14.39 8.61 36.50
N SER A 254 -15.42 9.46 36.64
CA SER A 254 -16.82 9.04 36.78
C SER A 254 -17.54 8.80 35.44
N GLY A 255 -16.88 9.10 34.33
CA GLY A 255 -17.43 9.08 32.99
C GLY A 255 -16.55 9.86 32.02
N PHE A 256 -17.09 10.15 30.83
CA PHE A 256 -16.38 10.87 29.79
C PHE A 256 -17.24 11.93 29.12
N TRP A 257 -16.60 13.05 28.78
CA TRP A 257 -17.22 14.14 28.04
C TRP A 257 -17.60 13.73 26.62
N LEU A 258 -18.74 14.23 26.16
CA LEU A 258 -19.08 14.33 24.75
C LEU A 258 -18.81 15.76 24.27
N ARG A 259 -18.61 15.95 22.97
CA ARG A 259 -18.35 17.28 22.40
C ARG A 259 -19.60 18.15 22.24
N SER A 260 -20.78 17.56 22.44
CA SER A 260 -22.07 18.24 22.24
C SER A 260 -22.45 19.12 23.43
N ALA A 261 -22.87 20.34 23.13
CA ALA A 261 -23.48 21.24 24.11
C ALA A 261 -24.86 20.74 24.54
N TYR A 262 -25.24 21.01 25.80
CA TYR A 262 -26.63 20.89 26.23
C TYR A 262 -27.37 22.15 25.83
N TRP A 263 -28.10 22.12 24.71
CA TRP A 263 -28.60 23.34 24.06
C TRP A 263 -29.59 24.16 24.89
N PHE A 264 -30.12 23.59 25.98
CA PHE A 264 -30.97 24.30 26.92
C PHE A 264 -30.20 25.26 27.83
N ASP A 265 -28.90 25.01 28.06
CA ASP A 265 -28.09 25.78 29.02
C ASP A 265 -26.64 25.98 28.53
N THR A 266 -26.25 27.26 28.42
CA THR A 266 -24.92 27.72 27.98
C THR A 266 -23.75 27.25 28.84
N VAL A 267 -24.00 26.78 30.07
CA VAL A 267 -22.96 26.30 30.99
C VAL A 267 -22.94 24.79 31.16
N SER A 268 -23.66 24.06 30.30
CA SER A 268 -23.76 22.59 30.38
C SER A 268 -23.39 21.90 29.07
N ALA A 269 -22.74 20.74 29.19
CA ALA A 269 -22.37 19.87 28.08
C ALA A 269 -22.79 18.42 28.36
N TYR A 270 -22.92 17.64 27.29
CA TYR A 270 -23.25 16.22 27.38
C TYR A 270 -22.05 15.38 27.79
N PHE A 271 -22.31 14.30 28.52
CA PHE A 271 -21.33 13.30 28.92
C PHE A 271 -22.01 11.93 29.05
N VAL A 272 -21.22 10.88 29.25
CA VAL A 272 -21.72 9.54 29.56
C VAL A 272 -21.09 9.06 30.86
N ARG A 273 -21.89 8.55 31.78
CA ARG A 273 -21.42 7.97 33.05
C ARG A 273 -20.73 6.63 32.82
N ALA A 274 -19.94 6.18 33.80
CA ALA A 274 -19.18 4.93 33.70
C ALA A 274 -20.06 3.70 33.39
N GLU A 275 -21.31 3.68 33.84
CA GLU A 275 -22.30 2.62 33.55
C GLU A 275 -22.99 2.75 32.17
N GLY A 276 -22.63 3.74 31.35
CA GLY A 276 -23.18 3.93 30.01
C GLY A 276 -24.47 4.75 29.93
N ASP A 277 -24.77 5.55 30.96
CA ASP A 277 -25.93 6.47 31.01
C ASP A 277 -25.56 7.86 30.45
N PRO A 278 -26.11 8.29 29.30
CA PRO A 278 -25.91 9.66 28.80
C PRO A 278 -26.52 10.69 29.75
N ARG A 279 -25.85 11.82 30.02
CA ARG A 279 -26.32 12.89 30.92
C ARG A 279 -25.78 14.24 30.49
N SER A 280 -26.18 15.30 31.19
CA SER A 280 -25.58 16.64 31.08
C SER A 280 -24.98 17.07 32.42
N ALA A 281 -23.83 17.73 32.39
CA ALA A 281 -23.18 18.30 33.57
C ALA A 281 -22.72 19.73 33.28
N GLY A 282 -22.56 20.52 34.34
CA GLY A 282 -21.96 21.84 34.25
C GLY A 282 -20.51 21.77 33.76
N THR A 283 -20.11 22.69 32.88
CA THR A 283 -18.81 22.67 32.19
C THR A 283 -17.60 22.93 33.10
N ALA A 284 -17.84 23.37 34.33
CA ALA A 284 -16.82 23.54 35.37
C ALA A 284 -16.50 22.24 36.13
N GLY A 285 -17.32 21.19 36.00
CA GLY A 285 -17.11 19.93 36.72
C GLY A 285 -15.89 19.17 36.20
N ASP A 286 -15.06 18.62 37.09
CA ASP A 286 -13.73 18.08 36.76
C ASP A 286 -13.61 16.56 36.94
N SER A 287 -14.73 15.86 37.16
CA SER A 287 -14.77 14.42 37.43
C SER A 287 -14.90 13.55 36.17
N LEU A 288 -14.83 14.15 34.98
CA LEU A 288 -15.04 13.51 33.68
C LEU A 288 -13.79 13.62 32.82
N GLY A 289 -13.43 12.55 32.13
CA GLY A 289 -12.24 12.50 31.26
C GLY A 289 -12.56 12.46 29.76
N LEU A 290 -11.56 12.08 28.96
CA LEU A 290 -11.69 11.88 27.52
C LEU A 290 -11.63 10.40 27.14
N ARG A 291 -12.72 9.89 26.54
CA ARG A 291 -12.72 8.63 25.79
C ARG A 291 -12.73 8.95 24.31
N LEU A 292 -11.55 8.86 23.71
CA LEU A 292 -11.31 9.42 22.38
C LEU A 292 -11.87 8.52 21.26
N ALA A 293 -12.33 9.17 20.20
CA ALA A 293 -12.54 8.59 18.88
C ALA A 293 -11.49 9.12 17.90
N LEU A 294 -11.23 8.35 16.85
CA LEU A 294 -10.31 8.72 15.77
C LEU A 294 -10.79 8.16 14.43
N ARG A 295 -10.39 8.82 13.34
CA ARG A 295 -10.62 8.37 11.96
C ARG A 295 -9.31 7.84 11.41
N LEU A 296 -9.22 6.52 11.28
CA LEU A 296 -8.05 5.81 10.78
C LEU A 296 -8.15 5.69 9.25
N ASN A 297 -7.14 6.15 8.53
CA ASN A 297 -6.99 5.90 7.10
C ASN A 297 -6.58 4.43 6.89
N LEU A 298 -7.21 3.74 5.93
CA LEU A 298 -6.99 2.32 5.62
C LEU A 298 -6.25 2.09 4.29
N ASP A 299 -5.87 3.14 3.56
CA ASP A 299 -5.33 3.05 2.19
C ASP A 299 -4.05 2.22 2.12
N SER A 300 -3.20 2.30 3.15
CA SER A 300 -1.95 1.53 3.27
C SER A 300 -2.07 0.35 4.23
N LEU A 301 -3.28 -0.06 4.63
CA LEU A 301 -3.45 -1.18 5.56
C LEU A 301 -3.17 -2.50 4.83
N LEU A 302 -2.10 -3.18 5.24
CA LEU A 302 -1.68 -4.45 4.66
C LEU A 302 -2.30 -5.64 5.37
N LEU A 303 -2.41 -5.59 6.70
CA LEU A 303 -2.89 -6.70 7.51
C LEU A 303 -3.57 -6.21 8.78
N SER A 304 -4.69 -6.85 9.13
CA SER A 304 -5.32 -6.82 10.44
C SER A 304 -5.47 -8.28 10.92
N ALA A 305 -4.70 -8.64 11.95
CA ALA A 305 -4.58 -10.02 12.40
C ALA A 305 -4.40 -10.09 13.92
N ASP A 306 -4.39 -11.30 14.48
CA ASP A 306 -4.15 -11.52 15.91
C ASP A 306 -2.88 -10.79 16.40
N SER A 307 -3.00 -10.06 17.49
CA SER A 307 -1.94 -9.18 17.98
C SER A 307 -0.71 -9.91 18.53
N SER A 308 -0.87 -11.18 18.93
CA SER A 308 0.23 -11.98 19.48
C SER A 308 1.02 -12.67 18.38
N SER A 309 0.33 -13.29 17.43
CA SER A 309 0.91 -14.21 16.43
C SER A 309 0.79 -13.75 14.99
N GLN A 310 -0.05 -12.74 14.73
CA GLN A 310 -0.53 -12.35 13.40
C GLN A 310 -1.27 -13.46 12.64
N GLY A 311 -1.81 -14.47 13.34
CA GLY A 311 -2.74 -15.43 12.73
C GLY A 311 -4.12 -14.82 12.44
N GLN A 312 -4.89 -15.43 11.53
CA GLN A 312 -6.26 -15.03 11.17
C GLN A 312 -7.34 -15.62 12.10
N SER A 313 -7.05 -15.71 13.40
CA SER A 313 -8.03 -16.20 14.36
C SER A 313 -9.25 -15.29 14.43
N ALA A 314 -10.44 -15.87 14.59
CA ALA A 314 -11.69 -15.14 14.81
C ALA A 314 -11.80 -14.52 16.23
N SER A 315 -10.91 -14.88 17.15
CA SER A 315 -10.85 -14.35 18.52
C SER A 315 -9.56 -13.57 18.79
N GLY A 316 -9.54 -12.79 19.87
CA GLY A 316 -8.35 -12.06 20.32
C GLY A 316 -8.27 -10.62 19.81
N ASP A 317 -7.28 -9.88 20.29
CA ASP A 317 -7.07 -8.50 19.89
C ASP A 317 -6.37 -8.43 18.53
N LEU A 318 -6.72 -7.46 17.71
CA LEU A 318 -6.16 -7.24 16.38
C LEU A 318 -5.00 -6.26 16.46
N ARG A 319 -3.87 -6.60 15.83
CA ARG A 319 -2.83 -5.65 15.49
C ARG A 319 -2.88 -5.32 14.01
N LEU A 320 -2.68 -4.04 13.71
CA LEU A 320 -2.67 -3.51 12.35
C LEU A 320 -1.23 -3.42 11.85
N THR A 321 -1.04 -3.74 10.58
CA THR A 321 0.22 -3.62 9.86
C THR A 321 -0.01 -2.73 8.65
N PHE A 322 0.71 -1.62 8.59
CA PHE A 322 0.60 -0.63 7.52
C PHE A 322 1.89 -0.59 6.69
N VAL A 323 1.73 -0.45 5.38
CA VAL A 323 2.87 -0.18 4.48
C VAL A 323 3.40 1.21 4.77
N ASP A 324 4.69 1.27 5.07
CA ASP A 324 5.45 2.50 5.12
C ASP A 324 5.95 2.81 3.70
N PRO A 325 5.55 3.94 3.11
CA PRO A 325 5.95 4.29 1.75
C PRO A 325 7.45 4.24 1.54
N ASP A 326 7.88 3.87 0.34
CA ASP A 326 9.27 3.82 -0.10
C ASP A 326 10.16 2.76 0.58
N MET A 327 9.64 2.02 1.58
CA MET A 327 10.35 0.92 2.22
C MET A 327 10.17 -0.37 1.41
N LYS A 328 11.25 -1.12 1.19
CA LYS A 328 11.28 -2.28 0.30
C LYS A 328 11.98 -3.48 0.92
N LEU A 329 11.57 -4.65 0.45
CA LEU A 329 12.39 -5.86 0.56
C LEU A 329 13.59 -5.71 -0.37
N SER A 330 14.75 -6.20 0.06
CA SER A 330 15.96 -6.25 -0.78
C SER A 330 16.16 -7.66 -1.34
N ALA A 331 15.95 -8.68 -0.51
CA ALA A 331 16.02 -10.08 -0.90
C ALA A 331 15.11 -10.90 0.02
N TRP A 332 14.56 -11.99 -0.51
CA TRP A 332 13.79 -12.94 0.28
C TRP A 332 13.80 -14.33 -0.35
N SER A 333 13.47 -15.33 0.46
CA SER A 333 13.20 -16.70 0.02
C SER A 333 12.06 -17.27 0.86
N ALA A 334 11.34 -18.22 0.26
CA ALA A 334 10.26 -18.93 0.91
C ALA A 334 10.28 -20.40 0.52
N SER A 335 9.98 -21.26 1.49
CA SER A 335 9.71 -22.68 1.23
C SER A 335 8.67 -23.20 2.22
N VAL A 336 8.08 -24.35 1.92
CA VAL A 336 7.20 -25.04 2.86
C VAL A 336 7.95 -26.20 3.48
N THR A 337 7.89 -26.29 4.80
CA THR A 337 8.49 -27.35 5.59
C THR A 337 7.41 -28.13 6.34
N GLY A 338 7.74 -29.34 6.81
CA GLY A 338 6.80 -30.20 7.52
C GLY A 338 5.92 -31.05 6.61
N GLY A 339 5.22 -32.03 7.21
CA GLY A 339 4.26 -32.89 6.52
C GLY A 339 2.83 -32.39 6.67
N ALA A 340 1.87 -33.11 6.06
CA ALA A 340 0.45 -32.81 6.17
C ALA A 340 -0.01 -32.67 7.64
N GLY A 341 -0.73 -31.60 7.93
CA GLY A 341 -1.21 -31.25 9.27
C GLY A 341 -0.20 -30.49 10.14
N SER A 342 1.03 -30.28 9.66
CA SER A 342 2.06 -29.50 10.34
C SER A 342 2.87 -28.63 9.37
N ARG A 343 2.32 -28.31 8.19
CA ARG A 343 3.05 -27.54 7.19
C ARG A 343 3.26 -26.11 7.68
N ALA A 344 4.50 -25.64 7.55
CA ALA A 344 4.91 -24.31 7.97
C ALA A 344 5.67 -23.60 6.84
N LEU A 345 5.43 -22.30 6.72
CA LEU A 345 6.16 -21.44 5.82
C LEU A 345 7.50 -21.05 6.45
N ASP A 346 8.60 -21.46 5.83
CA ASP A 346 9.95 -21.02 6.17
C ASP A 346 10.30 -19.80 5.32
N LEU A 347 10.55 -18.66 5.97
CA LEU A 347 10.81 -17.37 5.35
C LEU A 347 12.13 -16.81 5.84
N SER A 348 12.93 -16.28 4.93
CA SER A 348 14.13 -15.51 5.26
C SER A 348 14.36 -14.39 4.25
N GLY A 349 14.97 -13.28 4.68
CA GLY A 349 15.20 -12.14 3.82
C GLY A 349 15.79 -10.93 4.53
N SER A 350 15.87 -9.83 3.80
CA SER A 350 16.31 -8.52 4.29
C SER A 350 15.49 -7.40 3.67
N SER A 351 15.34 -6.32 4.42
CA SER A 351 14.57 -5.14 4.03
C SER A 351 15.11 -3.87 4.69
N ASP A 352 14.58 -2.71 4.27
CA ASP A 352 14.83 -1.43 4.93
C ASP A 352 14.39 -1.40 6.41
N LEU A 353 13.49 -2.30 6.81
CA LEU A 353 12.98 -2.43 8.17
C LEU A 353 13.74 -3.46 9.03
N GLY A 354 14.69 -4.19 8.43
CA GLY A 354 15.46 -5.26 9.07
C GLY A 354 15.28 -6.63 8.42
N SER A 355 15.58 -7.69 9.16
CA SER A 355 15.53 -9.09 8.69
C SER A 355 14.21 -9.80 8.96
N GLU A 356 13.33 -9.21 9.76
CA GLU A 356 12.04 -9.81 10.06
C GLU A 356 11.08 -9.65 8.87
N LEU A 357 10.28 -10.67 8.62
CA LEU A 357 9.33 -10.74 7.52
C LEU A 357 7.93 -11.01 8.04
N GLY A 358 6.93 -10.49 7.33
CA GLY A 358 5.53 -10.82 7.51
C GLY A 358 4.97 -11.49 6.25
N TRP A 359 3.89 -12.26 6.43
CA TRP A 359 3.25 -12.94 5.32
C TRP A 359 1.74 -13.06 5.49
N LYS A 360 1.03 -13.20 4.36
CA LYS A 360 -0.37 -13.63 4.34
C LYS A 360 -0.67 -14.44 3.09
N ILE A 361 -1.58 -15.39 3.22
CA ILE A 361 -2.11 -16.19 2.12
C ILE A 361 -3.54 -15.76 1.86
N VAL A 362 -3.82 -15.51 0.59
CA VAL A 362 -5.12 -15.05 0.11
C VAL A 362 -5.65 -16.04 -0.92
N ASP A 363 -6.94 -16.32 -0.81
CA ASP A 363 -7.68 -16.97 -1.88
C ASP A 363 -8.05 -15.93 -2.95
N PRO A 364 -7.46 -15.98 -4.15
CA PRO A 364 -7.73 -14.98 -5.20
C PRO A 364 -9.17 -15.04 -5.73
N GLY A 365 -9.85 -16.19 -5.61
CA GLY A 365 -11.22 -16.37 -6.08
C GLY A 365 -12.25 -15.75 -5.13
N THR A 366 -11.96 -15.70 -3.83
CA THR A 366 -12.87 -15.14 -2.81
C THR A 366 -12.40 -13.80 -2.24
N GLY A 367 -11.13 -13.42 -2.47
CA GLY A 367 -10.53 -12.23 -1.87
C GLY A 367 -10.44 -12.31 -0.34
N THR A 368 -10.26 -13.51 0.21
CA THR A 368 -10.21 -13.73 1.67
C THR A 368 -8.81 -14.09 2.13
N VAL A 369 -8.36 -13.52 3.25
CA VAL A 369 -7.11 -13.93 3.91
C VAL A 369 -7.34 -15.25 4.65
N LEU A 370 -6.68 -16.32 4.23
CA LEU A 370 -6.81 -17.65 4.82
C LEU A 370 -5.90 -17.83 6.05
N GLY A 371 -4.73 -17.21 6.01
CA GLY A 371 -3.73 -17.31 7.07
C GLY A 371 -2.70 -16.20 6.94
N SER A 372 -2.04 -15.87 8.04
CA SER A 372 -0.99 -14.87 8.07
C SER A 372 -0.07 -15.10 9.26
N GLY A 373 1.05 -14.39 9.26
CA GLY A 373 2.03 -14.50 10.32
C GLY A 373 3.27 -13.65 10.08
N ARG A 374 4.31 -13.95 10.86
CA ARG A 374 5.60 -13.23 10.82
C ARG A 374 6.73 -14.11 11.34
N THR A 375 7.97 -13.76 11.02
CA THR A 375 9.18 -14.45 11.48
C THR A 375 9.63 -14.02 12.87
N SER A 376 9.22 -12.82 13.30
CA SER A 376 9.63 -12.30 14.61
C SER A 376 9.07 -13.14 15.75
N SER A 377 9.69 -13.03 16.93
CA SER A 377 9.36 -13.84 18.10
C SER A 377 7.86 -13.89 18.39
N GLY A 378 7.32 -15.11 18.54
CA GLY A 378 5.90 -15.36 18.78
C GLY A 378 5.02 -15.31 17.52
N GLY A 379 5.59 -15.06 16.34
CA GLY A 379 4.87 -15.08 15.07
C GLY A 379 4.37 -16.46 14.64
N ASN A 380 3.30 -16.46 13.86
CA ASN A 380 2.78 -17.67 13.24
C ASN A 380 3.56 -18.02 11.95
N ALA A 381 3.95 -19.29 11.82
CA ALA A 381 4.50 -19.85 10.59
C ALA A 381 3.62 -20.96 10.00
N LEU A 382 2.59 -21.42 10.70
CA LEU A 382 1.74 -22.52 10.24
C LEU A 382 0.85 -22.08 9.08
N LEU A 383 0.82 -22.91 8.04
CA LEU A 383 -0.04 -22.73 6.88
C LEU A 383 -1.49 -23.14 7.21
N PRO A 384 -2.49 -22.45 6.64
CA PRO A 384 -3.90 -22.75 6.90
C PRO A 384 -4.39 -23.97 6.08
N GLU A 385 -3.82 -25.15 6.33
CA GLU A 385 -4.06 -26.36 5.52
C GLU A 385 -5.55 -26.74 5.41
N ALA A 386 -6.33 -26.53 6.47
CA ALA A 386 -7.76 -26.80 6.47
C ALA A 386 -8.58 -25.86 5.55
N LEU A 387 -8.00 -24.74 5.13
CA LEU A 387 -8.63 -23.77 4.23
C LEU A 387 -8.08 -23.87 2.80
N MET A 388 -6.84 -24.35 2.63
CA MET A 388 -6.18 -24.59 1.35
C MET A 388 -6.40 -26.05 0.90
N THR A 389 -7.66 -26.45 0.72
CA THR A 389 -8.02 -27.86 0.45
C THR A 389 -7.92 -28.27 -1.01
N ASP A 390 -7.91 -27.31 -1.93
CA ASP A 390 -7.72 -27.56 -3.35
C ASP A 390 -6.23 -27.42 -3.71
N GLU A 391 -5.56 -28.55 -3.93
CA GLU A 391 -4.13 -28.61 -4.29
C GLU A 391 -3.85 -28.14 -5.74
N SER A 392 -4.88 -28.13 -6.60
CA SER A 392 -4.77 -27.66 -7.99
C SER A 392 -4.86 -26.15 -8.13
N LYS A 393 -5.35 -25.48 -7.08
CA LYS A 393 -5.59 -24.06 -7.02
C LYS A 393 -4.32 -23.28 -6.65
N ASP A 394 -4.16 -22.16 -7.33
CA ASP A 394 -3.13 -21.18 -7.02
C ASP A 394 -3.65 -20.21 -5.96
N TYR A 395 -2.93 -20.09 -4.85
CA TYR A 395 -3.21 -19.08 -3.83
C TYR A 395 -2.15 -17.99 -3.87
N ASP A 396 -2.56 -16.78 -3.51
CA ASP A 396 -1.68 -15.63 -3.47
C ASP A 396 -0.94 -15.59 -2.13
N LEU A 397 0.39 -15.65 -2.15
CA LEU A 397 1.26 -15.42 -1.00
C LEU A 397 1.82 -13.99 -1.06
N TYR A 398 1.45 -13.14 -0.11
CA TYR A 398 2.08 -11.84 0.06
C TYR A 398 3.16 -11.92 1.12
N VAL A 399 4.35 -11.36 0.85
CA VAL A 399 5.49 -11.29 1.78
C VAL A 399 6.00 -9.86 1.87
N TRP A 400 6.38 -9.38 3.04
CA TRP A 400 6.93 -8.03 3.25
C TRP A 400 8.00 -8.02 4.33
N GLY A 401 8.83 -6.98 4.36
CA GLY A 401 9.72 -6.69 5.48
C GLY A 401 8.93 -6.11 6.64
N GLN A 402 9.12 -6.64 7.84
CA GLN A 402 8.26 -6.40 9.01
C GLN A 402 9.03 -5.70 10.13
N GLN A 403 8.42 -4.69 10.75
CA GLN A 403 8.85 -4.15 12.03
C GLN A 403 7.67 -4.14 13.00
N ASP A 404 7.84 -4.84 14.12
CA ASP A 404 6.80 -4.96 15.13
C ASP A 404 6.64 -3.70 15.97
N GLY A 405 5.39 -3.30 16.17
CA GLY A 405 5.03 -2.25 17.13
C GLY A 405 5.26 -2.67 18.59
N SER A 406 5.42 -1.69 19.47
CA SER A 406 5.59 -1.87 20.91
C SER A 406 4.76 -0.87 21.72
N ALA A 407 4.50 -1.18 22.98
CA ALA A 407 3.71 -0.32 23.87
C ALA A 407 4.31 1.11 24.04
N THR A 408 5.62 1.26 23.85
CA THR A 408 6.34 2.54 24.02
C THR A 408 6.46 3.31 22.70
N ALA A 409 6.74 2.61 21.60
CA ALA A 409 6.97 3.22 20.29
C ALA A 409 5.72 3.26 19.40
N GLY A 410 4.59 2.74 19.85
CA GLY A 410 3.34 2.56 19.07
C GLY A 410 3.13 1.11 18.69
N LEU A 411 1.90 0.60 18.87
CA LEU A 411 1.58 -0.84 18.71
C LEU A 411 1.36 -1.27 17.26
N THR A 412 1.18 -0.31 16.36
CA THR A 412 1.02 -0.58 14.93
C THR A 412 2.34 -1.11 14.34
N ASN A 413 2.25 -2.17 13.55
CA ASN A 413 3.41 -2.67 12.81
C ASN A 413 3.64 -1.85 11.55
N ARG A 414 4.91 -1.79 11.14
CA ARG A 414 5.33 -1.22 9.86
C ARG A 414 5.69 -2.35 8.91
N ALA A 415 5.32 -2.18 7.65
CA ALA A 415 5.64 -3.09 6.57
C ALA A 415 6.33 -2.34 5.43
N THR A 416 7.19 -3.04 4.69
CA THR A 416 7.56 -2.60 3.35
C THR A 416 6.39 -2.79 2.39
N GLU A 417 6.52 -2.30 1.16
CA GLU A 417 5.66 -2.78 0.08
C GLU A 417 5.74 -4.32 -0.01
N PRO A 418 4.61 -5.03 -0.10
CA PRO A 418 4.63 -6.48 -0.20
C PRO A 418 5.05 -6.93 -1.60
N VAL A 419 5.64 -8.11 -1.69
CA VAL A 419 5.77 -8.88 -2.93
C VAL A 419 4.69 -9.94 -2.95
N LYS A 420 4.14 -10.20 -4.14
CA LYS A 420 3.15 -11.23 -4.37
C LYS A 420 3.82 -12.42 -5.06
N ALA A 421 3.65 -13.61 -4.49
CA ALA A 421 4.10 -14.88 -5.00
C ALA A 421 2.91 -15.85 -5.08
N THR A 422 3.13 -17.01 -5.68
CA THR A 422 2.10 -18.05 -5.79
C THR A 422 2.45 -19.21 -4.88
N ILE A 423 1.47 -19.78 -4.19
CA ILE A 423 1.59 -21.09 -3.54
C ILE A 423 0.59 -22.08 -4.15
N LYS A 424 1.11 -23.18 -4.67
CA LYS A 424 0.35 -24.27 -5.30
C LYS A 424 0.97 -25.60 -4.91
N ASP A 425 0.15 -26.57 -4.51
CA ASP A 425 0.63 -27.87 -4.01
C ASP A 425 1.80 -27.74 -3.00
N TRP A 426 1.67 -26.77 -2.09
CA TRP A 426 2.68 -26.46 -1.05
C TRP A 426 4.05 -26.05 -1.59
N ASN A 427 4.17 -25.75 -2.87
CA ASN A 427 5.36 -25.17 -3.47
C ASN A 427 5.16 -23.67 -3.64
N VAL A 428 6.15 -22.89 -3.19
CA VAL A 428 6.15 -21.44 -3.35
C VAL A 428 6.90 -21.10 -4.62
N THR A 429 6.20 -20.47 -5.56
CA THR A 429 6.78 -19.94 -6.78
C THR A 429 6.91 -18.43 -6.63
N PRO A 430 8.14 -17.87 -6.61
CA PRO A 430 8.34 -16.43 -6.52
C PRO A 430 7.74 -15.73 -7.75
N PRO A 431 7.46 -14.42 -7.65
CA PRO A 431 6.98 -13.67 -8.80
C PRO A 431 8.01 -13.71 -9.93
N PRO A 432 7.56 -13.77 -11.19
CA PRO A 432 8.44 -13.68 -12.34
C PRO A 432 9.16 -12.31 -12.36
N GLN A 433 10.47 -12.34 -12.63
CA GLN A 433 11.30 -11.13 -12.68
C GLN A 433 11.35 -10.51 -14.07
N PHE A 434 10.65 -9.40 -14.25
CA PHE A 434 10.64 -8.66 -15.50
C PHE A 434 11.82 -7.72 -15.61
N GLY A 435 12.39 -7.64 -16.80
CA GLY A 435 13.51 -6.75 -17.09
C GLY A 435 13.71 -6.57 -18.58
N ILE A 436 14.39 -5.49 -18.90
CA ILE A 436 14.75 -5.08 -20.25
C ILE A 436 16.27 -5.09 -20.32
N ASP A 437 16.82 -5.88 -21.22
CA ASP A 437 18.24 -5.93 -21.48
C ASP A 437 18.59 -4.70 -22.33
N VAL A 438 19.28 -3.74 -21.72
CA VAL A 438 19.66 -2.47 -22.33
C VAL A 438 21.12 -2.50 -22.75
N SER A 439 21.40 -2.13 -24.00
CA SER A 439 22.75 -2.00 -24.54
C SER A 439 23.00 -0.60 -25.11
N GLY A 440 24.26 -0.22 -25.25
CA GLY A 440 24.67 1.05 -25.87
C GLY A 440 25.61 1.86 -24.98
N VAL A 441 25.64 3.18 -25.19
CA VAL A 441 26.56 4.09 -24.50
C VAL A 441 25.83 5.38 -24.13
N THR A 442 25.85 5.74 -22.85
CA THR A 442 25.42 7.04 -22.31
C THR A 442 26.18 7.30 -21.01
N ASP A 443 26.44 8.57 -20.70
CA ASP A 443 26.95 8.98 -19.39
C ASP A 443 25.81 9.21 -18.37
N GLY A 444 24.55 9.30 -18.83
CA GLY A 444 23.38 9.52 -17.99
C GLY A 444 22.84 8.27 -17.29
N GLY A 445 21.92 8.49 -16.34
CA GLY A 445 21.11 7.43 -15.75
C GLY A 445 19.89 7.13 -16.61
N LEU A 446 19.37 5.90 -16.53
CA LEU A 446 18.15 5.51 -17.25
C LEU A 446 16.98 5.38 -16.28
N LYS A 447 15.81 5.84 -16.70
CA LYS A 447 14.54 5.64 -16.01
C LYS A 447 13.53 5.01 -16.95
N ALA A 448 12.87 3.95 -16.51
CA ALA A 448 11.76 3.33 -17.23
C ALA A 448 10.44 3.83 -16.64
N TYR A 449 9.47 4.22 -17.47
CA TYR A 449 8.11 4.58 -17.05
C TYR A 449 7.11 3.64 -17.71
N ARG A 450 6.24 2.99 -16.94
CA ARG A 450 5.26 2.05 -17.49
C ARG A 450 4.12 2.81 -18.16
N ILE A 451 4.03 2.69 -19.47
CA ILE A 451 3.01 3.38 -20.27
C ILE A 451 1.86 2.47 -20.68
N GLY A 452 2.07 1.13 -20.71
CA GLY A 452 1.03 0.14 -21.04
C GLY A 452 1.13 -1.13 -20.18
N ARG A 453 -0.01 -1.79 -19.91
CA ARG A 453 -0.10 -3.08 -19.22
C ARG A 453 -0.48 -4.20 -20.20
N TYR A 454 0.08 -5.38 -20.00
CA TYR A 454 -0.33 -6.58 -20.72
C TYR A 454 -1.60 -7.17 -20.10
N GLU A 455 -2.55 -7.53 -20.94
CA GLU A 455 -3.81 -8.22 -20.65
C GLU A 455 -3.99 -9.37 -21.66
N ASP A 456 -4.85 -10.34 -21.34
CA ASP A 456 -5.25 -11.42 -22.25
C ASP A 456 -4.06 -12.10 -22.97
N VAL A 457 -2.99 -12.37 -22.22
CA VAL A 457 -1.76 -12.99 -22.73
C VAL A 457 -2.08 -14.43 -23.16
N ALA A 458 -1.82 -14.75 -24.42
CA ALA A 458 -2.02 -16.10 -24.95
C ALA A 458 -0.72 -16.65 -25.52
N PHE A 459 -0.46 -17.93 -25.26
CA PHE A 459 0.68 -18.66 -25.79
C PHE A 459 0.24 -19.63 -26.89
N ASP A 460 1.15 -19.95 -27.81
CA ASP A 460 0.93 -20.99 -28.81
C ASP A 460 1.23 -22.40 -28.27
N GLN A 461 1.08 -23.42 -29.11
CA GLN A 461 1.28 -24.81 -28.72
C GLN A 461 2.74 -25.16 -28.38
N VAL A 462 3.71 -24.34 -28.82
CA VAL A 462 5.13 -24.51 -28.48
C VAL A 462 5.55 -23.61 -27.30
N GLY A 463 4.60 -22.86 -26.74
CA GLY A 463 4.76 -21.99 -25.59
C GLY A 463 5.33 -20.60 -25.90
N ALA A 464 5.46 -20.22 -27.17
CA ALA A 464 5.83 -18.85 -27.53
C ALA A 464 4.64 -17.89 -27.36
N LEU A 465 4.91 -16.59 -27.20
CA LEU A 465 3.85 -15.59 -27.10
C LEU A 465 3.09 -15.52 -28.43
N LYS A 466 1.78 -15.76 -28.39
CA LYS A 466 0.90 -15.72 -29.55
C LYS A 466 0.26 -14.33 -29.68
N SER A 467 -0.29 -13.81 -28.60
CA SER A 467 -0.95 -12.50 -28.57
C SER A 467 -0.93 -11.90 -27.17
N VAL A 468 -0.97 -10.57 -27.11
CA VAL A 468 -1.17 -9.82 -25.89
C VAL A 468 -2.02 -8.59 -26.18
N LYS A 469 -2.98 -8.31 -25.33
CA LYS A 469 -3.72 -7.05 -25.36
C LYS A 469 -2.98 -6.03 -24.51
N VAL A 470 -2.91 -4.80 -25.00
CA VAL A 470 -2.32 -3.69 -24.24
C VAL A 470 -3.41 -2.76 -23.75
N SER A 471 -3.47 -2.57 -22.43
CA SER A 471 -4.32 -1.57 -21.80
C SER A 471 -3.51 -0.39 -21.27
N THR A 472 -4.18 0.76 -21.16
CA THR A 472 -3.58 2.00 -20.65
C THR A 472 -3.78 2.09 -19.14
N PRO A 473 -2.72 2.26 -18.33
CA PRO A 473 -2.87 2.59 -16.92
C PRO A 473 -3.70 3.88 -16.76
N VAL A 474 -4.69 3.86 -15.88
CA VAL A 474 -5.60 5.02 -15.66
C VAL A 474 -4.81 6.30 -15.35
N SER A 475 -3.70 6.17 -14.61
CA SER A 475 -2.85 7.30 -14.22
C SER A 475 -2.18 8.04 -15.39
N VAL A 476 -1.95 7.36 -16.52
CA VAL A 476 -1.19 7.94 -17.65
C VAL A 476 -2.05 8.23 -18.88
N GLY A 477 -3.35 7.92 -18.85
CA GLY A 477 -4.22 7.99 -20.02
C GLY A 477 -4.25 9.36 -20.70
N SER A 478 -4.36 10.44 -19.93
CA SER A 478 -4.34 11.81 -20.47
C SER A 478 -3.00 12.16 -21.14
N ALA A 479 -1.88 11.75 -20.52
CA ALA A 479 -0.54 11.96 -21.06
C ALA A 479 -0.35 11.24 -22.39
N VAL A 480 -0.79 9.98 -22.47
CA VAL A 480 -0.73 9.17 -23.69
C VAL A 480 -1.60 9.76 -24.80
N VAL A 481 -2.84 10.18 -24.49
CA VAL A 481 -3.71 10.85 -25.49
C VAL A 481 -3.04 12.11 -26.04
N SER A 482 -2.51 12.95 -25.15
CA SER A 482 -1.84 14.20 -25.53
C SER A 482 -0.62 13.94 -26.41
N ALA A 483 0.27 13.05 -25.99
CA ALA A 483 1.48 12.70 -26.72
C ALA A 483 1.16 12.07 -28.09
N ALA A 484 0.16 11.20 -28.16
CA ALA A 484 -0.28 10.62 -29.42
C ALA A 484 -0.85 11.69 -30.37
N GLY A 485 -1.60 12.67 -29.85
CA GLY A 485 -2.06 13.83 -30.61
C GLY A 485 -0.90 14.66 -31.18
N SER A 486 0.10 14.97 -30.35
CA SER A 486 1.30 15.72 -30.74
C SER A 486 2.13 15.01 -31.82
N ALA A 487 2.17 13.67 -31.79
CA ALA A 487 2.82 12.85 -32.80
C ALA A 487 2.01 12.71 -34.12
N GLY A 488 0.85 13.35 -34.23
CA GLY A 488 -0.01 13.34 -35.42
C GLY A 488 -1.15 12.33 -35.38
N GLY A 489 -1.44 11.73 -34.23
CA GLY A 489 -2.56 10.82 -34.03
C GLY A 489 -3.91 11.53 -34.11
N SER A 490 -4.85 10.95 -34.84
CA SER A 490 -6.24 11.42 -34.94
C SER A 490 -7.21 10.33 -34.49
N ASN A 491 -8.25 10.73 -33.73
CA ASN A 491 -9.20 9.83 -33.10
C ASN A 491 -8.52 8.80 -32.18
N VAL A 492 -7.63 9.28 -31.31
CA VAL A 492 -7.02 8.45 -30.25
C VAL A 492 -8.14 8.02 -29.30
N ASP A 493 -8.17 6.72 -28.97
CA ASP A 493 -9.13 6.19 -28.01
C ASP A 493 -8.87 6.79 -26.62
N GLY A 494 -9.83 7.55 -26.08
CA GLY A 494 -9.69 8.16 -24.75
C GLY A 494 -9.77 7.16 -23.60
N VAL A 495 -10.28 5.95 -23.84
CA VAL A 495 -10.40 4.88 -22.84
C VAL A 495 -9.14 4.01 -22.84
N ASN A 496 -8.65 3.63 -24.02
CA ASN A 496 -7.42 2.84 -24.16
C ASN A 496 -6.45 3.42 -25.22
N PRO A 497 -5.84 4.60 -24.95
CA PRO A 497 -4.98 5.26 -25.92
C PRO A 497 -3.71 4.46 -26.25
N MET A 498 -3.14 3.69 -25.31
CA MET A 498 -2.01 2.81 -25.63
C MET A 498 -2.40 1.63 -26.50
N GLY A 499 -3.57 1.02 -26.30
CA GLY A 499 -4.06 -0.01 -27.22
C GLY A 499 -4.16 0.51 -28.65
N TRP A 500 -4.62 1.76 -28.81
CA TRP A 500 -4.64 2.46 -30.09
C TRP A 500 -3.23 2.69 -30.67
N VAL A 501 -2.26 3.15 -29.84
CA VAL A 501 -0.87 3.38 -30.25
C VAL A 501 -0.23 2.09 -30.73
N VAL A 502 -0.41 1.01 -29.98
CA VAL A 502 0.15 -0.31 -30.32
C VAL A 502 -0.40 -0.81 -31.64
N ALA A 503 -1.72 -0.72 -31.84
CA ALA A 503 -2.38 -1.17 -33.05
C ALA A 503 -1.96 -0.40 -34.30
N ARG A 504 -1.63 0.90 -34.17
CA ARG A 504 -1.30 1.76 -35.33
C ARG A 504 0.19 1.94 -35.60
N TRP A 505 1.03 1.96 -34.58
CA TRP A 505 2.44 2.36 -34.70
C TRP A 505 3.44 1.28 -34.33
N LEU A 506 3.05 0.29 -33.51
CA LEU A 506 3.92 -0.83 -33.15
C LEU A 506 3.61 -2.11 -33.94
N GLY A 507 2.44 -2.18 -34.59
CA GLY A 507 2.09 -3.27 -35.50
C GLY A 507 1.78 -4.61 -34.83
N TYR A 508 1.55 -4.65 -33.51
CA TYR A 508 0.99 -5.83 -32.84
C TYR A 508 -0.55 -5.75 -32.93
N PRO A 509 -1.22 -6.54 -33.77
CA PRO A 509 -2.66 -6.44 -33.90
C PRO A 509 -3.34 -6.88 -32.61
N SER A 510 -4.30 -6.10 -32.13
CA SER A 510 -5.13 -6.40 -30.96
C SER A 510 -6.31 -7.37 -31.29
N ASP A 511 -6.10 -8.34 -32.20
CA ASP A 511 -7.00 -9.44 -32.64
C ASP A 511 -8.06 -9.13 -33.75
N PRO A 512 -8.31 -10.00 -34.79
CA PRO A 512 -7.41 -10.80 -35.63
C PRO A 512 -7.50 -10.51 -37.17
N LEU A 513 -6.63 -11.22 -37.91
CA LEU A 513 -6.51 -11.45 -39.38
C LEU A 513 -5.64 -10.46 -40.17
N SER A 514 -4.35 -10.75 -40.26
CA SER A 514 -3.77 -11.01 -41.60
C SER A 514 -2.49 -11.83 -41.47
N ASP A 515 -2.33 -12.80 -42.37
CA ASP A 515 -1.05 -13.45 -42.67
C ASP A 515 -0.12 -12.47 -43.42
N ASP A 516 -0.05 -11.22 -42.97
CA ASP A 516 0.75 -10.19 -43.60
C ASP A 516 2.18 -10.26 -43.07
N ALA A 517 2.94 -11.14 -43.70
CA ALA A 517 4.34 -11.35 -43.40
C ALA A 517 5.26 -10.25 -43.98
N VAL A 518 4.76 -9.22 -44.69
CA VAL A 518 5.64 -8.34 -45.50
C VAL A 518 5.30 -6.83 -45.45
N SER A 519 4.10 -6.37 -45.08
CA SER A 519 3.75 -4.93 -45.23
C SER A 519 4.25 -3.95 -44.15
N ALA A 520 4.95 -4.39 -43.10
CA ALA A 520 5.22 -3.56 -41.90
C ALA A 520 6.69 -3.09 -41.74
N PHE A 521 7.44 -2.91 -42.83
CA PHE A 521 8.73 -2.17 -42.78
C PHE A 521 8.48 -0.67 -42.57
N ASP A 522 8.07 -0.34 -41.35
CA ASP A 522 8.20 0.89 -40.57
C ASP A 522 8.04 2.28 -41.24
N PRO A 523 6.86 2.64 -41.78
CA PRO A 523 6.52 4.05 -42.04
C PRO A 523 6.21 4.84 -40.77
N TYR A 524 6.16 4.20 -39.58
CA TYR A 524 5.67 4.78 -38.33
C TYR A 524 6.77 5.02 -37.28
N ALA A 525 8.03 4.65 -37.54
CA ALA A 525 9.18 4.88 -36.67
C ALA A 525 9.29 6.35 -36.24
N GLY A 526 9.02 7.26 -37.18
CA GLY A 526 9.01 8.70 -36.92
C GLY A 526 7.89 9.12 -35.96
N GLN A 527 6.67 8.61 -36.14
CA GLN A 527 5.54 8.93 -35.27
C GLN A 527 5.73 8.32 -33.87
N LEU A 528 6.22 7.08 -33.79
CA LEU A 528 6.54 6.44 -32.52
C LEU A 528 7.66 7.19 -31.77
N GLN A 529 8.67 7.69 -32.49
CA GLN A 529 9.74 8.48 -31.88
C GLN A 529 9.23 9.85 -31.39
N LEU A 530 8.38 10.53 -32.16
CA LEU A 530 7.75 11.80 -31.75
C LEU A 530 6.83 11.59 -30.54
N PHE A 531 6.09 10.48 -30.51
CA PHE A 531 5.27 10.08 -29.37
C PHE A 531 6.12 9.86 -28.12
N ALA A 532 7.21 9.10 -28.24
CA ALA A 532 8.14 8.83 -27.14
C ALA A 532 8.80 10.12 -26.62
N GLN A 533 9.17 11.05 -27.50
CA GLN A 533 9.69 12.37 -27.13
C GLN A 533 8.64 13.20 -26.40
N SER A 534 7.42 13.27 -26.92
CA SER A 534 6.34 14.03 -26.28
C SER A 534 5.98 13.49 -24.90
N LEU A 535 6.12 12.18 -24.64
CA LEU A 535 5.97 11.63 -23.29
C LEU A 535 7.16 11.95 -22.39
N ALA A 536 8.38 11.94 -22.93
CA ALA A 536 9.59 12.25 -22.16
C ALA A 536 9.66 13.73 -21.73
N ASP A 537 9.04 14.64 -22.47
CA ASP A 537 8.94 16.06 -22.12
C ASP A 537 8.09 16.32 -20.86
N ASP A 538 7.18 15.40 -20.52
CA ASP A 538 6.31 15.47 -19.33
C ASP A 538 6.26 14.14 -18.57
N VAL A 539 7.43 13.64 -18.16
CA VAL A 539 7.51 12.46 -17.30
C VAL A 539 6.80 12.63 -15.95
N GLY A 540 6.56 13.86 -15.49
CA GLY A 540 5.81 14.14 -14.27
C GLY A 540 4.37 13.62 -14.33
N SER A 541 3.76 13.68 -15.52
CA SER A 541 2.43 13.11 -15.78
C SER A 541 2.40 11.57 -15.83
N LEU A 542 3.56 10.91 -15.91
CA LEU A 542 3.69 9.45 -15.96
C LEU A 542 3.83 8.81 -14.57
N GLY A 543 4.01 9.62 -13.53
CA GLY A 543 4.28 9.14 -12.17
C GLY A 543 5.74 8.75 -11.95
N PRO A 544 6.07 8.09 -10.82
CA PRO A 544 7.44 7.72 -10.50
C PRO A 544 7.99 6.65 -11.46
N PRO A 545 9.33 6.50 -11.58
CA PRO A 545 9.93 5.48 -12.43
C PRO A 545 9.56 4.04 -12.02
N ALA A 546 9.25 3.25 -13.04
CA ALA A 546 8.98 1.82 -13.02
C ALA A 546 10.24 0.94 -13.26
N GLY A 547 11.42 1.55 -13.22
CA GLY A 547 12.75 0.91 -13.20
C GLY A 547 13.84 1.98 -13.35
N SER A 548 15.06 1.74 -12.88
CA SER A 548 16.18 2.69 -13.09
C SER A 548 17.56 2.05 -13.11
N LEU A 549 18.48 2.65 -13.87
CA LEU A 549 19.92 2.38 -13.81
C LEU A 549 20.68 3.68 -13.50
N SER A 550 21.69 3.59 -12.64
CA SER A 550 22.49 4.75 -12.23
C SER A 550 23.30 5.35 -13.37
N ALA A 551 23.60 6.63 -13.28
CA ALA A 551 24.51 7.31 -14.22
C ALA A 551 25.89 6.63 -14.24
N GLY A 552 26.53 6.65 -15.41
CA GLY A 552 27.83 5.99 -15.62
C GLY A 552 27.77 4.48 -15.85
N THR A 553 26.60 3.83 -15.75
CA THR A 553 26.43 2.38 -16.01
C THR A 553 26.95 1.96 -17.41
N PHE A 554 26.79 2.83 -18.41
CA PHE A 554 27.17 2.56 -19.81
C PHE A 554 28.39 3.36 -20.30
N SER A 555 29.09 4.09 -19.40
CA SER A 555 30.20 5.00 -19.75
C SER A 555 31.44 4.32 -20.36
N GLY A 556 31.62 3.01 -20.12
CA GLY A 556 32.80 2.23 -20.54
C GLY A 556 32.73 1.59 -21.93
N GLY A 557 31.61 1.72 -22.65
CA GLY A 557 31.42 1.12 -23.98
C GLY A 557 31.23 -0.40 -23.98
N GLY A 558 30.02 -0.86 -24.31
CA GLY A 558 29.81 -2.21 -24.85
C GLY A 558 29.22 -3.28 -23.92
N GLY A 559 28.55 -2.92 -22.82
CA GLY A 559 27.83 -3.87 -21.97
C GLY A 559 26.33 -3.92 -22.30
N THR A 560 25.73 -5.11 -22.19
CA THR A 560 24.27 -5.24 -22.00
C THR A 560 24.01 -5.37 -20.51
N VAL A 561 23.16 -4.50 -19.96
CA VAL A 561 22.79 -4.49 -18.55
C VAL A 561 21.27 -4.65 -18.45
N ARG A 562 20.81 -5.48 -17.54
CA ARG A 562 19.38 -5.66 -17.30
C ARG A 562 18.84 -4.53 -16.45
N LEU A 563 17.93 -3.74 -17.03
CA LEU A 563 17.08 -2.79 -16.33
C LEU A 563 15.85 -3.56 -15.83
N SER A 564 15.80 -3.90 -14.55
CA SER A 564 14.61 -4.54 -14.01
C SER A 564 13.45 -3.55 -13.91
N VAL A 565 12.25 -4.07 -14.12
CA VAL A 565 11.03 -3.28 -14.15
C VAL A 565 9.92 -3.93 -13.34
N SER A 566 8.94 -3.14 -12.93
CA SER A 566 7.89 -3.55 -11.99
C SER A 566 6.99 -4.72 -12.42
N GLY A 567 6.89 -5.02 -13.72
CA GLY A 567 5.98 -6.05 -14.22
C GLY A 567 5.98 -6.20 -15.75
N PRO A 568 5.06 -7.00 -16.31
CA PRO A 568 4.93 -7.14 -17.75
C PRO A 568 4.24 -5.92 -18.37
N GLY A 569 4.75 -5.37 -19.46
CA GLY A 569 4.11 -4.23 -20.10
C GLY A 569 4.97 -3.49 -21.10
N LEU A 570 4.48 -2.32 -21.51
CA LEU A 570 5.21 -1.36 -22.34
C LEU A 570 5.77 -0.24 -21.46
N TYR A 571 7.03 0.08 -21.72
CA TYR A 571 7.82 1.04 -20.96
C TYR A 571 8.42 2.10 -21.88
N LEU A 572 8.43 3.35 -21.41
CA LEU A 572 9.23 4.43 -21.95
C LEU A 572 10.54 4.52 -21.16
N ILE A 573 11.67 4.27 -21.80
CA ILE A 573 13.00 4.49 -21.23
C ILE A 573 13.47 5.89 -21.61
N VAL A 574 13.82 6.68 -20.60
CA VAL A 574 14.37 8.03 -20.73
C VAL A 574 15.77 8.05 -20.13
N ASP A 575 16.70 8.65 -20.88
CA ASP A 575 18.04 8.95 -20.43
C ASP A 575 18.07 10.37 -19.82
N ASP A 576 18.41 10.46 -18.54
CA ASP A 576 18.42 11.74 -17.80
C ASP A 576 19.45 12.75 -18.36
N SER A 577 20.45 12.30 -19.11
CA SER A 577 21.42 13.19 -19.78
C SER A 577 20.90 13.77 -21.10
N GLY A 578 19.88 13.13 -21.69
CA GLY A 578 19.39 13.43 -23.04
C GLY A 578 20.31 12.96 -24.17
N GLU A 579 21.37 12.19 -23.90
CA GLU A 579 22.27 11.67 -24.93
C GLU A 579 21.59 10.60 -25.81
N SER A 580 20.76 9.76 -25.21
CA SER A 580 19.89 8.83 -25.92
C SER A 580 18.49 9.40 -26.14
N LEU A 581 17.96 9.23 -27.35
CA LEU A 581 16.53 9.46 -27.59
C LEU A 581 15.67 8.52 -26.73
N PRO A 582 14.46 8.93 -26.29
CA PRO A 582 13.55 8.08 -25.55
C PRO A 582 13.13 6.84 -26.35
N ILE A 583 12.96 5.71 -25.66
CA ILE A 583 12.72 4.39 -26.27
C ILE A 583 11.43 3.81 -25.71
N VAL A 584 10.51 3.38 -26.57
CA VAL A 584 9.37 2.55 -26.17
C VAL A 584 9.72 1.09 -26.38
N VAL A 585 9.59 0.28 -25.34
CA VAL A 585 9.94 -1.15 -25.35
C VAL A 585 8.95 -1.95 -24.51
N GLY A 586 8.55 -3.12 -25.01
CA GLY A 586 7.73 -4.08 -24.27
C GLY A 586 8.60 -5.09 -23.55
N THR A 587 8.22 -5.56 -22.37
CA THR A 587 8.88 -6.69 -21.72
C THR A 587 8.51 -8.01 -22.40
N LYS A 588 9.32 -9.05 -22.20
CA LYS A 588 8.90 -10.44 -22.48
C LYS A 588 7.68 -10.82 -21.61
N ALA A 589 6.94 -11.82 -22.04
CA ALA A 589 5.82 -12.39 -21.29
C ALA A 589 6.29 -13.64 -20.52
N PHE A 590 5.77 -13.86 -19.31
CA PHE A 590 6.09 -15.06 -18.54
C PHE A 590 5.10 -16.18 -18.86
N ASN A 591 5.61 -17.35 -19.26
CA ASN A 591 4.81 -18.55 -19.50
C ASN A 591 5.12 -19.58 -18.41
N ASP A 592 4.17 -19.77 -17.50
CA ASP A 592 4.24 -20.70 -16.36
C ASP A 592 4.07 -22.16 -16.76
N ALA A 593 3.52 -22.44 -17.96
CA ALA A 593 3.36 -23.80 -18.47
C ALA A 593 4.68 -24.43 -18.99
N LEU A 594 5.76 -23.65 -19.06
CA LEU A 594 7.05 -24.10 -19.57
C LEU A 594 8.06 -24.33 -18.44
N GLY A 595 8.29 -25.60 -18.09
CA GLY A 595 9.25 -25.99 -17.06
C GLY A 595 8.74 -25.70 -15.64
N ASP A 596 9.49 -26.14 -14.63
CA ASP A 596 9.05 -26.09 -13.23
C ASP A 596 9.00 -24.66 -12.65
N GLU A 597 9.74 -23.72 -13.25
CA GLU A 597 9.81 -22.30 -12.83
C GLU A 597 9.19 -21.33 -13.85
N GLY A 598 8.60 -21.83 -14.94
CA GLY A 598 8.17 -21.00 -16.07
C GLY A 598 9.34 -20.36 -16.83
N VAL A 599 9.05 -19.75 -17.99
CA VAL A 599 10.07 -19.10 -18.83
C VAL A 599 9.58 -17.76 -19.37
N MET A 600 10.48 -16.77 -19.43
CA MET A 600 10.24 -15.52 -20.16
C MET A 600 10.32 -15.74 -21.66
N VAL A 601 9.19 -15.62 -22.35
CA VAL A 601 9.02 -15.87 -23.77
C VAL A 601 8.70 -14.60 -24.56
N ASP A 602 9.04 -14.66 -25.84
CA ASP A 602 8.77 -13.62 -26.84
C ASP A 602 7.83 -14.18 -27.91
N PHE A 603 7.41 -13.35 -28.87
CA PHE A 603 6.67 -13.79 -30.04
C PHE A 603 7.48 -14.77 -30.87
N ALA A 604 6.78 -15.71 -31.53
CA ALA A 604 7.38 -16.57 -32.52
C ALA A 604 8.03 -15.73 -33.65
N GLY A 605 9.34 -15.90 -33.87
CA GLY A 605 10.10 -15.16 -34.88
C GLY A 605 10.59 -13.76 -34.47
N ALA A 606 10.60 -13.42 -33.17
CA ALA A 606 11.15 -12.16 -32.68
C ALA A 606 12.62 -11.95 -33.09
N GLY A 607 12.96 -10.77 -33.63
CA GLY A 607 14.28 -10.46 -34.16
C GLY A 607 14.60 -11.08 -35.52
N VAL A 608 13.62 -11.71 -36.18
CA VAL A 608 13.69 -12.19 -37.56
C VAL A 608 12.87 -11.25 -38.45
N ASP A 609 13.34 -10.98 -39.67
CA ASP A 609 12.65 -10.14 -40.67
C ASP A 609 12.26 -8.73 -40.18
N GLY A 610 13.08 -8.13 -39.31
CA GLY A 610 12.86 -6.76 -38.81
C GLY A 610 11.88 -6.64 -37.63
N ARG A 611 11.33 -7.75 -37.12
CA ARG A 611 10.45 -7.74 -35.94
C ARG A 611 11.24 -7.41 -34.67
N HIS A 612 10.75 -6.47 -33.87
CA HIS A 612 11.40 -6.11 -32.60
C HIS A 612 11.39 -7.28 -31.61
N ARG A 613 12.45 -7.37 -30.79
CA ARG A 613 12.50 -8.30 -29.65
C ARG A 613 11.93 -7.63 -28.42
N LEU A 614 11.07 -8.34 -27.70
CA LEU A 614 10.61 -7.91 -26.40
C LEU A 614 11.73 -8.07 -25.37
N GLY A 615 11.75 -7.15 -24.40
CA GLY A 615 12.71 -7.11 -23.30
C GLY A 615 14.12 -6.75 -23.75
N VAL A 616 14.31 -6.15 -24.92
CA VAL A 616 15.61 -5.68 -25.41
C VAL A 616 15.48 -4.23 -25.88
N ALA A 617 16.37 -3.36 -25.41
CA ALA A 617 16.44 -1.97 -25.83
C ALA A 617 17.88 -1.58 -26.15
N GLU A 618 18.07 -0.75 -27.19
CA GLU A 618 19.38 -0.22 -27.57
C GLU A 618 19.35 1.30 -27.51
N LEU A 619 20.29 1.89 -26.77
CA LEU A 619 20.39 3.33 -26.59
C LEU A 619 20.67 4.02 -27.94
N LYS A 620 19.85 5.02 -28.25
CA LYS A 620 19.87 5.77 -29.50
C LYS A 620 20.73 7.01 -29.36
N THR A 621 22.04 6.83 -29.21
CA THR A 621 22.99 7.94 -29.10
C THR A 621 23.64 8.28 -30.43
N SER A 622 23.90 9.56 -30.66
CA SER A 622 24.73 10.02 -31.78
C SER A 622 26.03 10.57 -31.24
N ARG A 623 27.14 9.82 -31.36
CA ARG A 623 28.48 10.38 -31.12
C ARG A 623 28.99 11.04 -32.39
N MET A 624 29.12 12.36 -32.36
CA MET A 624 29.86 13.09 -33.40
C MET A 624 31.34 13.18 -32.99
N ASP A 625 32.19 12.39 -33.63
CA ASP A 625 33.64 12.55 -33.51
C ASP A 625 34.10 13.79 -34.28
N LEU A 626 34.51 14.82 -33.56
CA LEU A 626 35.03 16.06 -34.14
C LEU A 626 36.56 16.00 -34.17
N SER A 627 37.13 15.61 -35.31
CA SER A 627 38.58 15.60 -35.49
C SER A 627 39.08 16.90 -36.12
N LYS A 628 40.11 17.51 -35.50
CA LYS A 628 40.83 18.68 -36.05
C LYS A 628 42.24 18.25 -36.43
N ARG A 629 42.53 18.20 -37.73
CA ARG A 629 43.90 18.00 -38.26
C ARG A 629 44.50 19.35 -38.64
N VAL A 630 45.61 19.73 -38.03
CA VAL A 630 46.45 20.85 -38.49
C VAL A 630 47.47 20.29 -39.48
N VAL A 631 47.37 20.68 -40.75
CA VAL A 631 48.37 20.36 -41.79
C VAL A 631 49.34 21.53 -41.86
N ASN A 632 50.60 21.30 -41.50
CA ASN A 632 51.69 22.26 -41.70
C ASN A 632 52.48 21.83 -42.95
N ASP A 633 52.21 22.47 -44.08
CA ASP A 633 53.14 22.45 -45.21
C ASP A 633 54.14 23.60 -45.02
N ALA A 634 55.37 23.25 -44.69
CA ALA A 634 56.48 24.20 -44.66
C ALA A 634 56.92 24.51 -46.10
N GLY A 635 56.57 25.68 -46.64
CA GLY A 635 57.07 26.11 -47.95
C GLY A 635 56.49 27.39 -48.56
N GLY A 636 56.68 28.55 -47.91
CA GLY A 636 56.86 29.86 -48.57
C GLY A 636 55.66 30.60 -49.20
N GLY A 637 55.35 31.80 -48.67
CA GLY A 637 54.91 32.94 -49.49
C GLY A 637 53.49 33.49 -49.29
N TRP A 638 53.38 34.53 -48.44
CA TRP A 638 52.43 35.66 -48.50
C TRP A 638 50.91 35.46 -48.26
N MET A 639 50.33 36.53 -47.71
CA MET A 639 49.05 36.66 -47.00
C MET A 639 47.79 36.44 -47.85
N GLY A 640 46.70 35.94 -47.22
CA GLY A 640 45.33 36.35 -47.56
C GLY A 640 44.26 35.25 -47.53
N SER A 641 43.42 35.26 -46.48
CA SER A 641 42.10 34.61 -46.37
C SER A 641 42.01 33.08 -46.51
N THR A 642 41.90 32.39 -45.38
CA THR A 642 41.55 30.96 -45.30
C THR A 642 40.05 30.78 -45.51
N TRP A 643 39.66 30.12 -46.60
CA TRP A 643 38.31 29.58 -46.76
C TRP A 643 38.21 28.25 -46.00
N VAL A 644 37.33 28.18 -45.01
CA VAL A 644 37.00 26.91 -44.33
C VAL A 644 35.99 26.16 -45.21
N ARG A 645 36.43 25.09 -45.89
CA ARG A 645 35.52 24.07 -46.43
C ARG A 645 35.38 22.97 -45.38
N ALA A 646 34.24 22.94 -44.69
CA ALA A 646 33.83 21.76 -43.93
C ALA A 646 33.36 20.68 -44.92
N TRP A 647 33.99 19.50 -44.88
CA TRP A 647 33.47 18.30 -45.50
C TRP A 647 32.77 17.48 -44.42
N SER A 648 31.46 17.26 -44.52
CA SER A 648 30.76 16.27 -43.71
C SER A 648 30.72 14.95 -44.47
N SER A 649 31.41 13.91 -43.99
CA SER A 649 31.13 12.54 -44.40
C SER A 649 30.06 11.97 -43.49
N ARG A 650 28.88 11.70 -44.06
CA ARG A 650 27.75 11.06 -43.39
C ARG A 650 27.91 9.54 -43.58
N SER A 651 28.26 8.80 -42.54
CA SER A 651 28.21 7.32 -42.57
C SER A 651 26.96 6.85 -41.83
N TRP A 652 26.06 6.19 -42.57
CA TRP A 652 24.96 5.40 -42.00
C TRP A 652 25.50 4.02 -41.61
N PRO A 653 25.16 3.48 -40.42
CA PRO A 653 25.45 2.09 -40.10
C PRO A 653 24.37 1.22 -40.77
N GLY A 654 24.75 0.53 -41.85
CA GLY A 654 23.86 -0.35 -42.60
C GLY A 654 24.32 -0.62 -44.02
N SER A 655 25.49 -1.25 -44.19
CA SER A 655 25.85 -1.95 -45.42
C SER A 655 26.85 -3.06 -45.08
N PRO A 656 26.62 -4.31 -45.50
CA PRO A 656 27.54 -5.40 -45.23
C PRO A 656 28.77 -5.29 -46.14
N THR A 657 29.95 -5.47 -45.57
CA THR A 657 31.12 -6.04 -46.24
C THR A 657 31.65 -7.19 -45.42
#